data_AF-A0A814S714-F1
#
_entry.id   AF-A0A814S714-F1
#
_cell.length_a   1.000
_cell.length_b   1.000
_cell.length_c   1.000
_cell.angle_alpha   90.00
_cell.angle_beta   90.00
_cell.angle_gamma   90.00
#
_symmetry.space_group_name_H-M   'P 1'
#
loop_
_entity.id
_entity.type
_entity.pdbx_description
1 polymer ?
#
loop_
_entity_poly.entity_id
_entity_poly.type
_entity_poly.pdbx_seq_one_letter_code
_entity_poly.pdbx_strand_id
1 'polypeptide(L)'
;MTIRDSNAERYEVPVPIQWHPMVPTNSSPAQFKFEITKTVNEQIGFRIRRTSTQSILFDTSLFAEGFIYDDQYIQIITTTPSRNSYGFGENTHRTFRHTLKDSLRYGIFGRDQQPYGGNENLYGAHPFYMGIEDDGQAFGVLIFNSNAQDYKFDEFADNQAMLTYRTIGGILDVLFFAGPRPEDVIRQYQEVIGKPYMPPYWALGFQLCRYGYNSLENMRAAMWRTLDAGIPLDVMYGDIDYFDKRLDFTWDPENFKGLPEYVDWLHALGMKFITILDPAIDSEAKNYDVFTRGQQKDIWIKWPTHRNIQFNETGNRNMLGYVWPDGKTVFPDFFYPPAKEWWKSEILAYYSKLKFDGLWIDMNEPANFDTNANRPFNYPDHKPDWNLHCPKDEPLETPKYKTAILGQYLSDKTMCMIGEQTDGQGKIYKHYDVHNLYGWSETVASLPAARATDNKRSVVISRSTFPTSGAMSGHWLGDNRADWAHLKYNIIGILEFNLFGIPYVGADICGFEAETTEQMCQRWMQLGAFNPFFRNHNGLNYRDHDPGNWAAPAVRSNRRAVEIRYTLNPYLYTLFHQVHRSGGTVVRSMAHEFPSIPEWERIVFTNGCFDIVHLGHINYLEKARQLGDKLIVALNTDKSTSQIKGPQRPVINEYARARHMAALQFVDIVTLFDELTPIILIEAIQPNILVKGGDYTNETIIGADFVVQHGGTVQTISLIKGYSTTALIKSIQNDVDDKHIINKEILIRTPAYMYHLFV
;
A
#
# COMPACT_ATOMS: atom_id res chain seq x y z
N MET A 1 -1.07 -1.02 -26.86
CA MET A 1 -0.62 0.01 -27.83
C MET A 1 0.88 0.08 -27.69
N THR A 2 1.63 -0.11 -28.77
CA THR A 2 3.09 -0.14 -28.70
C THR A 2 3.62 0.78 -29.79
N ILE A 3 4.43 1.76 -29.41
CA ILE A 3 5.10 2.69 -30.33
C ILE A 3 6.60 2.40 -30.28
N ARG A 4 7.18 2.12 -31.45
CA ARG A 4 8.59 1.73 -31.64
C ARG A 4 9.23 2.60 -32.71
N ASP A 5 10.55 2.66 -32.67
CA ASP A 5 11.34 3.13 -33.81
C ASP A 5 11.44 1.99 -34.85
N SER A 6 11.05 2.25 -36.09
CA SER A 6 11.11 1.26 -37.17
C SER A 6 12.53 1.06 -37.73
N ASN A 7 13.45 1.98 -37.44
CA ASN A 7 14.81 2.00 -37.99
C ASN A 7 15.85 1.47 -37.02
N ALA A 8 15.55 1.45 -35.71
CA ALA A 8 16.46 0.99 -34.67
C ALA A 8 15.73 0.19 -33.59
N GLU A 9 16.34 -0.90 -33.14
CA GLU A 9 15.87 -1.61 -31.95
C GLU A 9 16.16 -0.75 -30.72
N ARG A 10 15.12 -0.53 -29.91
CA ARG A 10 15.21 0.18 -28.63
C ARG A 10 15.06 -0.81 -27.49
N TYR A 11 15.49 -0.40 -26.30
CA TYR A 11 15.25 -1.20 -25.10
C TYR A 11 13.75 -1.44 -24.89
N GLU A 12 13.39 -2.71 -24.69
CA GLU A 12 12.07 -3.16 -24.27
C GLU A 12 12.23 -3.94 -22.97
N VAL A 13 11.28 -3.74 -22.05
CA VAL A 13 11.30 -4.35 -20.71
C VAL A 13 11.33 -5.88 -20.83
N PRO A 14 12.37 -6.57 -20.33
CA PRO A 14 12.53 -8.02 -20.46
C PRO A 14 11.75 -8.81 -19.40
N VAL A 15 10.74 -8.20 -18.78
CA VAL A 15 9.89 -8.85 -17.78
C VAL A 15 8.76 -9.61 -18.50
N PRO A 16 8.65 -10.94 -18.33
CA PRO A 16 7.62 -11.71 -18.98
C PRO A 16 6.23 -11.36 -18.43
N ILE A 17 5.33 -10.94 -19.31
CA ILE A 17 3.91 -10.74 -19.02
C ILE A 17 3.07 -11.81 -19.72
N GLN A 18 1.97 -12.22 -19.09
CA GLN A 18 0.98 -13.16 -19.64
C GLN A 18 0.06 -12.41 -20.61
N TRP A 19 0.63 -11.95 -21.72
CA TRP A 19 -0.11 -11.32 -22.81
C TRP A 19 0.14 -12.08 -24.11
N HIS A 20 -0.89 -12.77 -24.57
CA HIS A 20 -0.92 -13.29 -25.93
C HIS A 20 -1.75 -12.32 -26.77
N PRO A 21 -1.17 -11.65 -27.79
CA PRO A 21 -1.97 -10.87 -28.71
C PRO A 21 -2.98 -11.83 -29.36
N MET A 22 -4.25 -11.74 -28.95
CA MET A 22 -5.31 -12.48 -29.62
C MET A 22 -5.32 -11.99 -31.07
N VAL A 23 -5.17 -12.88 -32.04
CA VAL A 23 -5.57 -12.58 -33.41
C VAL A 23 -7.05 -12.21 -33.33
N PRO A 24 -7.45 -10.98 -33.69
CA PRO A 24 -8.85 -10.59 -33.59
C PRO A 24 -9.68 -11.56 -34.43
N THR A 25 -10.42 -12.46 -33.78
CA THR A 25 -11.47 -13.22 -34.45
C THR A 25 -12.61 -12.24 -34.71
N ASN A 26 -13.24 -12.30 -35.89
CA ASN A 26 -14.39 -11.45 -36.28
C ASN A 26 -15.60 -11.50 -35.31
N SER A 27 -15.54 -12.26 -34.22
CA SER A 27 -16.62 -12.52 -33.27
C SER A 27 -16.66 -11.62 -32.03
N SER A 28 -15.64 -10.81 -31.75
CA SER A 28 -15.65 -9.90 -30.58
C SER A 28 -15.22 -8.47 -30.95
N PRO A 29 -16.08 -7.45 -30.78
CA PRO A 29 -15.70 -6.06 -31.05
C PRO A 29 -14.61 -5.58 -30.08
N ALA A 30 -13.67 -4.78 -30.56
CA ALA A 30 -12.62 -4.19 -29.74
C ALA A 30 -13.22 -3.29 -28.64
N GLN A 31 -12.76 -3.44 -27.40
CA GLN A 31 -13.21 -2.62 -26.26
C GLN A 31 -12.66 -1.19 -26.30
N PHE A 32 -11.51 -1.02 -26.96
CA PHE A 32 -10.86 0.26 -27.19
C PHE A 32 -10.57 0.47 -28.67
N LYS A 33 -10.65 1.72 -29.11
CA LYS A 33 -10.27 2.16 -30.45
C LYS A 33 -9.06 3.08 -30.34
N PHE A 34 -8.00 2.76 -31.07
CA PHE A 34 -6.84 3.63 -31.27
C PHE A 34 -7.05 4.47 -32.53
N GLU A 35 -6.83 5.77 -32.42
CA GLU A 35 -6.99 6.72 -33.52
C GLU A 35 -5.73 7.59 -33.61
N ILE A 36 -5.13 7.67 -34.80
CA ILE A 36 -4.06 8.64 -35.07
C ILE A 36 -4.74 9.99 -35.32
N THR A 37 -4.21 11.03 -34.69
CA THR A 37 -4.73 12.40 -34.77
C THR A 37 -3.59 13.38 -35.06
N LYS A 38 -3.91 14.68 -35.08
CA LYS A 38 -2.92 15.74 -35.09
C LYS A 38 -3.06 16.61 -33.85
N THR A 39 -1.96 17.09 -33.31
CA THR A 39 -1.94 18.05 -32.20
C THR A 39 -2.38 19.43 -32.65
N VAL A 40 -2.58 20.35 -31.69
CA VAL A 40 -2.90 21.77 -31.95
C VAL A 40 -1.88 22.45 -32.89
N ASN A 41 -0.64 21.96 -32.91
CA ASN A 41 0.44 22.46 -33.77
C ASN A 41 0.67 21.59 -35.02
N GLU A 42 -0.33 20.79 -35.42
CA GLU A 42 -0.28 19.89 -36.59
C GLU A 42 0.81 18.80 -36.51
N GLN A 43 1.33 18.49 -35.32
CA GLN A 43 2.23 17.35 -35.08
C GLN A 43 1.42 16.05 -34.90
N ILE A 44 2.08 14.89 -34.92
CA ILE A 44 1.40 13.61 -34.71
C ILE A 44 0.86 13.51 -33.26
N GLY A 45 -0.42 13.17 -33.14
CA GLY A 45 -1.07 12.86 -31.87
C GLY A 45 -1.81 11.53 -31.98
N PHE A 46 -2.40 11.09 -30.86
CA PHE A 46 -3.26 9.91 -30.86
C PHE A 46 -4.35 10.02 -29.79
N ARG A 47 -5.40 9.23 -29.98
CA ARG A 47 -6.54 9.12 -29.08
C ARG A 47 -6.87 7.65 -28.81
N ILE A 48 -7.21 7.35 -27.57
CA ILE A 48 -7.77 6.07 -27.15
C ILE A 48 -9.20 6.30 -26.68
N ARG A 49 -10.15 5.59 -27.28
CA ARG A 49 -11.58 5.69 -26.95
C ARG A 49 -12.14 4.35 -26.52
N ARG A 50 -12.93 4.33 -25.44
CA ARG A 50 -13.76 3.19 -25.07
C ARG A 50 -14.92 3.05 -26.04
N THR A 51 -15.09 1.89 -26.66
CA THR A 51 -16.13 1.71 -27.70
C THR A 51 -17.55 1.67 -27.14
N SER A 52 -17.74 1.19 -25.91
CA SER A 52 -19.06 1.08 -25.28
C SER A 52 -19.67 2.44 -24.89
N THR A 53 -18.89 3.31 -24.24
CA THR A 53 -19.36 4.62 -23.73
C THR A 53 -18.98 5.80 -24.61
N GLN A 54 -18.06 5.59 -25.56
CA GLN A 54 -17.37 6.65 -26.29
C GLN A 54 -16.47 7.56 -25.43
N SER A 55 -16.24 7.23 -24.14
CA SER A 55 -15.31 7.94 -23.25
C SER A 55 -13.90 7.95 -23.85
N ILE A 56 -13.23 9.09 -23.81
CA ILE A 56 -11.86 9.25 -24.30
C ILE A 56 -10.92 9.03 -23.13
N LEU A 57 -10.14 7.94 -23.19
CA LEU A 57 -9.19 7.57 -22.15
C LEU A 57 -7.93 8.40 -22.27
N PHE A 58 -7.37 8.46 -23.49
CA PHE A 58 -6.21 9.27 -23.84
C PHE A 58 -6.56 10.18 -25.01
N ASP A 59 -6.17 11.45 -24.95
CA ASP A 59 -6.18 12.39 -26.06
C ASP A 59 -4.97 13.31 -26.01
N THR A 60 -3.94 13.00 -26.80
CA THR A 60 -2.75 13.84 -26.88
C THR A 60 -2.92 15.00 -27.86
N SER A 61 -4.00 15.01 -28.65
CA SER A 61 -4.22 16.06 -29.68
C SER A 61 -4.50 17.44 -29.10
N LEU A 62 -4.96 17.48 -27.85
CA LEU A 62 -5.36 18.71 -27.15
C LEU A 62 -4.16 19.57 -26.73
N PHE A 63 -2.94 19.05 -26.84
CA PHE A 63 -1.73 19.70 -26.39
C PHE A 63 -0.75 19.86 -27.56
N ALA A 64 -0.17 21.06 -27.72
CA ALA A 64 0.79 21.37 -28.77
C ALA A 64 1.93 20.34 -28.87
N GLU A 65 2.47 19.96 -27.71
CA GLU A 65 3.54 18.97 -27.53
C GLU A 65 3.02 17.76 -26.74
N GLY A 66 1.79 17.33 -27.03
CA GLY A 66 1.13 16.23 -26.32
C GLY A 66 1.82 14.87 -26.46
N PHE A 67 2.64 14.70 -27.49
CA PHE A 67 3.42 13.50 -27.72
C PHE A 67 4.81 13.87 -28.25
N ILE A 68 5.85 13.41 -27.55
CA ILE A 68 7.25 13.52 -27.97
C ILE A 68 7.87 12.13 -27.88
N TYR A 69 8.68 11.76 -28.86
CA TYR A 69 9.38 10.49 -28.91
C TYR A 69 10.82 10.70 -29.40
N ASP A 70 11.74 10.80 -28.45
CA ASP A 70 13.19 10.93 -28.65
C ASP A 70 13.92 9.81 -27.85
N ASP A 71 15.21 9.63 -28.11
CA ASP A 71 16.00 8.52 -27.58
C ASP A 71 16.05 8.48 -26.04
N GLN A 72 16.27 9.64 -25.43
CA GLN A 72 16.27 9.80 -23.97
C GLN A 72 15.13 10.68 -23.46
N TYR A 73 14.05 10.82 -24.23
CA TYR A 73 12.88 11.60 -23.81
C TYR A 73 11.61 11.20 -24.56
N ILE A 74 10.71 10.53 -23.85
CA ILE A 74 9.37 10.19 -24.33
C ILE A 74 8.36 10.89 -23.42
N GLN A 75 7.44 11.64 -24.00
CA GLN A 75 6.39 12.38 -23.28
C GLN A 75 5.00 12.00 -23.78
N ILE A 76 4.08 11.86 -22.85
CA ILE A 76 2.63 11.86 -23.08
C ILE A 76 2.01 12.93 -22.19
N ILE A 77 1.36 13.91 -22.80
CA ILE A 77 0.40 14.77 -22.11
C ILE A 77 -0.97 14.43 -22.68
N THR A 78 -1.89 14.01 -21.82
CA THR A 78 -3.19 13.49 -22.21
C THR A 78 -4.26 13.91 -21.22
N THR A 79 -5.51 14.02 -21.67
CA THR A 79 -6.65 13.99 -20.76
C THR A 79 -6.92 12.57 -20.29
N THR A 80 -7.58 12.44 -19.14
CA THR A 80 -8.15 11.21 -18.58
C THR A 80 -9.62 11.48 -18.23
N PRO A 81 -10.55 10.54 -18.47
CA PRO A 81 -11.99 10.73 -18.31
C PRO A 81 -12.44 10.66 -16.84
N SER A 82 -11.50 10.74 -15.90
CA SER A 82 -11.75 10.64 -14.47
C SER A 82 -10.87 11.60 -13.69
N ARG A 83 -11.48 12.26 -12.70
CA ARG A 83 -10.80 13.02 -11.63
C ARG A 83 -10.41 12.12 -10.44
N ASN A 84 -10.87 10.87 -10.45
CA ASN A 84 -10.64 9.87 -9.44
C ASN A 84 -9.59 8.86 -9.93
N SER A 85 -8.33 9.30 -9.93
CA SER A 85 -7.18 8.49 -10.31
C SER A 85 -6.45 7.96 -9.08
N TYR A 86 -6.01 6.71 -9.13
CA TYR A 86 -5.35 5.96 -8.06
C TYR A 86 -4.17 5.15 -8.61
N GLY A 87 -3.11 4.95 -7.82
CA GLY A 87 -1.93 4.19 -8.25
C GLY A 87 -0.76 5.10 -8.61
N PHE A 88 0.08 4.68 -9.55
CA PHE A 88 1.48 5.08 -9.67
C PHE A 88 2.29 4.86 -8.38
N GLY A 89 3.56 4.52 -8.50
CA GLY A 89 4.38 4.31 -7.31
C GLY A 89 5.79 3.86 -7.65
N GLU A 90 6.62 3.60 -6.67
CA GLU A 90 6.33 3.75 -5.24
C GLU A 90 6.65 5.17 -4.73
N ASN A 91 5.67 5.81 -4.06
CA ASN A 91 5.77 7.17 -3.53
C ASN A 91 4.93 7.30 -2.24
N THR A 92 5.23 8.28 -1.39
CA THR A 92 4.39 8.58 -0.21
C THR A 92 3.27 9.57 -0.57
N HIS A 93 2.20 9.08 -1.21
CA HIS A 93 1.08 9.95 -1.55
C HIS A 93 0.35 10.47 -0.30
N ARG A 94 -0.03 11.75 -0.35
CA ARG A 94 -0.75 12.41 0.76
C ARG A 94 -2.20 11.94 0.89
N THR A 95 -2.77 11.46 -0.20
CA THR A 95 -4.14 10.94 -0.34
C THR A 95 -4.13 9.76 -1.30
N PHE A 96 -5.00 8.78 -1.07
CA PHE A 96 -5.11 7.61 -1.96
C PHE A 96 -5.61 7.98 -3.36
N ARG A 97 -6.60 8.89 -3.44
CA ARG A 97 -6.94 9.55 -4.70
C ARG A 97 -5.90 10.63 -4.98
N HIS A 98 -5.37 10.67 -6.19
CA HIS A 98 -4.46 11.73 -6.64
C HIS A 98 -5.08 13.13 -6.51
N THR A 99 -4.28 14.08 -6.01
CA THR A 99 -4.69 15.48 -5.95
C THR A 99 -4.42 16.14 -7.30
N LEU A 100 -5.39 16.91 -7.82
CA LEU A 100 -5.30 17.57 -9.12
C LEU A 100 -4.84 19.03 -9.06
N LYS A 101 -4.73 19.58 -7.85
CA LYS A 101 -4.43 20.99 -7.58
C LYS A 101 -3.06 21.22 -6.94
N ASP A 102 -2.29 20.16 -6.72
CA ASP A 102 -0.93 20.32 -6.23
C ASP A 102 0.03 20.60 -7.40
N SER A 103 1.17 21.20 -7.06
CA SER A 103 2.26 21.39 -8.00
C SER A 103 3.27 20.24 -7.95
N LEU A 104 2.96 19.15 -7.24
CA LEU A 104 3.89 18.06 -7.02
C LEU A 104 4.01 17.22 -8.29
N ARG A 105 5.24 16.79 -8.53
CA ARG A 105 5.59 15.87 -9.59
C ARG A 105 6.33 14.72 -8.95
N TYR A 106 5.91 13.51 -9.25
CA TYR A 106 6.42 12.30 -8.59
C TYR A 106 7.40 11.59 -9.53
N GLY A 107 8.56 11.22 -9.00
CA GLY A 107 9.54 10.41 -9.70
C GLY A 107 9.24 8.92 -9.55
N ILE A 108 9.55 8.13 -10.57
CA ILE A 108 9.52 6.67 -10.53
C ILE A 108 10.91 6.16 -10.89
N PHE A 109 11.65 5.77 -9.86
CA PHE A 109 12.99 5.20 -9.96
C PHE A 109 13.34 4.58 -8.61
N GLY A 110 13.68 3.29 -8.54
CA GLY A 110 14.02 2.61 -7.30
C GLY A 110 15.11 3.36 -6.53
N ARG A 111 14.89 3.60 -5.24
CA ARG A 111 15.84 4.34 -4.41
C ARG A 111 15.69 3.98 -2.94
N ASP A 112 16.84 3.74 -2.31
CA ASP A 112 16.94 3.71 -0.85
C ASP A 112 16.69 5.11 -0.28
N GLN A 113 15.42 5.34 0.03
CA GLN A 113 14.89 6.62 0.46
C GLN A 113 13.76 6.40 1.46
N GLN A 114 13.85 7.05 2.62
CA GLN A 114 12.80 7.03 3.63
C GLN A 114 11.53 7.75 3.11
N PRO A 115 10.32 7.26 3.47
CA PRO A 115 9.04 7.77 2.97
C PRO A 115 8.57 9.01 3.75
N TYR A 116 9.33 10.11 3.67
CA TYR A 116 9.09 11.33 4.46
C TYR A 116 7.78 12.10 4.16
N GLY A 117 6.96 11.65 3.21
CA GLY A 117 5.66 12.27 2.90
C GLY A 117 5.71 13.42 1.88
N GLY A 118 6.78 13.51 1.08
CA GLY A 118 6.96 14.46 0.00
C GLY A 118 6.63 13.87 -1.38
N ASN A 119 7.46 14.20 -2.37
CA ASN A 119 7.38 13.71 -3.75
C ASN A 119 8.58 12.82 -4.14
N GLU A 120 9.22 12.25 -3.12
CA GLU A 120 10.36 11.36 -3.29
C GLU A 120 9.97 10.10 -4.06
N ASN A 121 10.85 9.65 -4.95
CA ASN A 121 10.83 8.27 -5.45
C ASN A 121 11.39 7.33 -4.38
N LEU A 122 10.70 6.22 -4.14
CA LEU A 122 11.03 5.22 -3.12
C LEU A 122 11.55 3.93 -3.77
N TYR A 123 11.27 2.78 -3.17
CA TYR A 123 11.94 1.51 -3.44
C TYR A 123 11.51 0.85 -4.76
N GLY A 124 10.21 0.88 -5.06
CA GLY A 124 9.62 0.27 -6.25
C GLY A 124 9.29 1.23 -7.41
N ALA A 125 8.98 0.64 -8.56
CA ALA A 125 8.57 1.32 -9.77
C ALA A 125 7.30 0.68 -10.37
N HIS A 126 6.16 1.35 -10.22
CA HIS A 126 4.82 0.91 -10.62
C HIS A 126 4.15 1.96 -11.53
N PRO A 127 4.43 1.96 -12.84
CA PRO A 127 3.78 2.84 -13.82
C PRO A 127 2.37 2.36 -14.20
N PHE A 128 1.55 2.04 -13.19
CA PHE A 128 0.17 1.61 -13.34
C PHE A 128 -0.76 2.54 -12.57
N TYR A 129 -1.83 3.01 -13.20
CA TYR A 129 -2.90 3.72 -12.51
C TYR A 129 -4.28 3.24 -12.94
N MET A 130 -5.26 3.49 -12.09
CA MET A 130 -6.67 3.21 -12.31
C MET A 130 -7.46 4.50 -12.19
N GLY A 131 -8.42 4.72 -13.10
CA GLY A 131 -9.40 5.79 -13.02
C GLY A 131 -10.81 5.24 -12.78
N ILE A 132 -11.61 5.92 -11.97
CA ILE A 132 -13.05 5.65 -11.78
C ILE A 132 -13.84 6.82 -12.36
N GLU A 133 -14.53 6.59 -13.48
CA GLU A 133 -15.43 7.52 -14.16
C GLU A 133 -16.64 7.85 -13.26
N ASP A 134 -17.33 8.98 -13.50
CA ASP A 134 -18.42 9.46 -12.64
C ASP A 134 -19.63 8.52 -12.57
N ASP A 135 -19.80 7.65 -13.57
CA ASP A 135 -20.84 6.62 -13.61
C ASP A 135 -20.44 5.33 -12.86
N GLY A 136 -19.27 5.32 -12.23
CA GLY A 136 -18.70 4.19 -11.50
C GLY A 136 -17.98 3.17 -12.39
N GLN A 137 -17.92 3.36 -13.71
CA GLN A 137 -17.08 2.54 -14.57
C GLN A 137 -15.61 2.85 -14.33
N ALA A 138 -14.77 1.84 -14.41
CA ALA A 138 -13.34 1.97 -14.18
C ALA A 138 -12.54 1.61 -15.43
N PHE A 139 -11.31 2.12 -15.48
CA PHE A 139 -10.29 1.68 -16.42
C PHE A 139 -8.93 1.64 -15.71
N GLY A 140 -8.02 0.83 -16.25
CA GLY A 140 -6.62 0.80 -15.82
C GLY A 140 -5.69 1.07 -16.98
N VAL A 141 -4.52 1.62 -16.68
CA VAL A 141 -3.46 1.86 -17.66
C VAL A 141 -2.13 1.45 -17.05
N LEU A 142 -1.44 0.51 -17.70
CA LEU A 142 -0.04 0.19 -17.43
C LEU A 142 0.82 0.79 -18.54
N ILE A 143 1.79 1.62 -18.20
CA ILE A 143 2.84 2.07 -19.10
C ILE A 143 4.07 1.20 -18.83
N PHE A 144 4.26 0.13 -19.59
CA PHE A 144 5.26 -0.89 -19.36
C PHE A 144 6.66 -0.42 -19.82
N ASN A 145 7.28 0.39 -18.97
CA ASN A 145 8.61 0.98 -19.15
C ASN A 145 9.36 0.89 -17.82
N SER A 146 10.68 0.72 -17.85
CA SER A 146 11.51 0.58 -16.64
C SER A 146 12.65 1.59 -16.53
N ASN A 147 12.81 2.51 -17.49
CA ASN A 147 13.72 3.65 -17.33
C ASN A 147 13.21 4.58 -16.23
N ALA A 148 14.00 5.58 -15.83
CA ALA A 148 13.55 6.60 -14.87
C ALA A 148 12.41 7.44 -15.46
N GLN A 149 11.40 7.75 -14.64
CA GLN A 149 10.17 8.36 -15.10
C GLN A 149 9.71 9.45 -14.14
N ASP A 150 8.80 10.29 -14.61
CA ASP A 150 7.96 11.09 -13.74
C ASP A 150 6.55 11.23 -14.28
N TYR A 151 5.63 11.54 -13.36
CA TYR A 151 4.24 11.82 -13.70
C TYR A 151 3.68 12.95 -12.84
N LYS A 152 2.56 13.50 -13.34
CA LYS A 152 1.73 14.47 -12.63
C LYS A 152 0.30 14.39 -13.12
N PHE A 153 -0.65 14.52 -12.19
CA PHE A 153 -2.05 14.79 -12.51
C PHE A 153 -2.38 16.26 -12.24
N ASP A 154 -3.14 16.85 -13.16
CA ASP A 154 -3.58 18.24 -13.10
C ASP A 154 -5.09 18.34 -13.36
N GLU A 155 -5.73 19.39 -12.86
CA GLU A 155 -7.11 19.71 -13.19
C GLU A 155 -7.20 20.15 -14.67
N PHE A 156 -8.20 19.64 -15.40
CA PHE A 156 -8.42 20.00 -16.80
C PHE A 156 -9.84 20.53 -17.06
N ALA A 157 -10.87 19.75 -16.72
CA ALA A 157 -12.27 20.13 -16.86
C ALA A 157 -13.14 19.47 -15.77
N ASP A 158 -14.43 19.83 -15.69
CA ASP A 158 -15.32 19.44 -14.59
C ASP A 158 -15.34 17.93 -14.30
N ASN A 159 -15.14 17.08 -15.31
CA ASN A 159 -15.11 15.62 -15.18
C ASN A 159 -13.83 14.98 -15.77
N GLN A 160 -12.78 15.76 -16.01
CA GLN A 160 -11.53 15.27 -16.61
C GLN A 160 -10.31 15.81 -15.86
N ALA A 161 -9.28 14.97 -15.75
CA ALA A 161 -7.95 15.40 -15.35
C ALA A 161 -6.99 15.34 -16.55
N MET A 162 -5.85 16.01 -16.41
CA MET A 162 -4.71 15.89 -17.32
C MET A 162 -3.66 15.01 -16.65
N LEU A 163 -3.09 14.05 -17.40
CA LEU A 163 -1.91 13.29 -17.03
C LEU A 163 -0.74 13.78 -17.88
N THR A 164 0.33 14.20 -17.22
CA THR A 164 1.66 14.31 -17.83
C THR A 164 2.49 13.12 -17.39
N TYR A 165 3.01 12.34 -18.33
CA TYR A 165 3.92 11.22 -18.09
C TYR A 165 5.16 11.39 -18.96
N ARG A 166 6.35 11.20 -18.37
CA ARG A 166 7.62 11.30 -19.07
C ARG A 166 8.56 10.18 -18.64
N THR A 167 9.29 9.61 -19.60
CA THR A 167 10.36 8.64 -19.36
C THR A 167 11.58 9.00 -20.18
N ILE A 168 12.76 8.64 -19.69
CA ILE A 168 14.05 8.96 -20.32
C ILE A 168 14.59 7.83 -21.21
N GLY A 169 13.77 6.87 -21.62
CA GLY A 169 14.26 5.79 -22.47
C GLY A 169 13.24 4.72 -22.76
N GLY A 170 13.73 3.64 -23.38
CA GLY A 170 12.93 2.49 -23.76
C GLY A 170 11.94 2.82 -24.87
N ILE A 171 10.79 2.14 -24.86
CA ILE A 171 9.68 2.35 -25.78
C ILE A 171 8.42 2.77 -25.02
N LEU A 172 7.41 3.21 -25.77
CA LEU A 172 6.07 3.39 -25.23
C LEU A 172 5.22 2.14 -25.47
N ASP A 173 5.16 1.26 -24.47
CA ASP A 173 4.28 0.10 -24.47
C ASP A 173 3.18 0.27 -23.42
N VAL A 174 1.94 0.40 -23.85
CA VAL A 174 0.80 0.78 -22.99
C VAL A 174 -0.32 -0.24 -23.10
N LEU A 175 -0.73 -0.77 -21.95
CA LEU A 175 -1.86 -1.68 -21.85
C LEU A 175 -3.05 -0.96 -21.19
N PHE A 176 -4.23 -1.18 -21.75
CA PHE A 176 -5.48 -0.61 -21.27
C PHE A 176 -6.40 -1.72 -20.78
N PHE A 177 -6.95 -1.53 -19.59
CA PHE A 177 -7.83 -2.47 -18.92
C PHE A 177 -9.22 -1.86 -18.80
N ALA A 178 -10.24 -2.55 -19.29
CA ALA A 178 -11.57 -1.98 -19.51
C ALA A 178 -12.52 -2.07 -18.31
N GLY A 179 -12.23 -2.88 -17.29
CA GLY A 179 -13.19 -3.08 -16.19
C GLY A 179 -14.40 -3.93 -16.61
N PRO A 180 -15.63 -3.63 -16.17
CA PRO A 180 -16.12 -2.28 -15.87
C PRO A 180 -16.01 -1.83 -14.40
N ARG A 181 -15.90 -2.73 -13.41
CA ARG A 181 -15.73 -2.33 -12.01
C ARG A 181 -14.25 -2.17 -11.66
N PRO A 182 -13.88 -1.41 -10.61
CA PRO A 182 -12.50 -1.31 -10.15
C PRO A 182 -11.83 -2.67 -9.92
N GLU A 183 -12.51 -3.61 -9.26
CA GLU A 183 -11.98 -4.97 -9.07
C GLU A 183 -11.82 -5.75 -10.38
N ASP A 184 -12.63 -5.48 -11.41
CA ASP A 184 -12.48 -6.14 -12.71
C ASP A 184 -11.23 -5.59 -13.45
N VAL A 185 -10.94 -4.29 -13.31
CA VAL A 185 -9.69 -3.69 -13.79
C VAL A 185 -8.49 -4.36 -13.14
N ILE A 186 -8.49 -4.51 -11.82
CA ILE A 186 -7.38 -5.14 -11.09
C ILE A 186 -7.22 -6.61 -11.48
N ARG A 187 -8.32 -7.35 -11.68
CA ARG A 187 -8.25 -8.74 -12.18
C ARG A 187 -7.61 -8.81 -13.57
N GLN A 188 -8.04 -7.95 -14.50
CA GLN A 188 -7.49 -7.91 -15.86
C GLN A 188 -6.01 -7.52 -15.86
N TYR A 189 -5.61 -6.57 -15.02
CA TYR A 189 -4.21 -6.20 -14.81
C TYR A 189 -3.38 -7.40 -14.31
N GLN A 190 -3.87 -8.10 -13.29
CA GLN A 190 -3.21 -9.26 -12.70
C GLN A 190 -3.25 -10.52 -13.60
N GLU A 191 -4.17 -10.60 -14.56
CA GLU A 191 -4.11 -11.62 -15.62
C GLU A 191 -2.90 -11.41 -16.53
N VAL A 192 -2.46 -10.15 -16.73
CA VAL A 192 -1.29 -9.83 -17.54
C VAL A 192 -0.01 -9.90 -16.74
N ILE A 193 0.05 -9.24 -15.59
CA ILE A 193 1.30 -9.16 -14.80
C ILE A 193 1.53 -10.39 -13.92
N GLY A 194 0.58 -11.32 -13.88
CA GLY A 194 0.60 -12.47 -12.97
C GLY A 194 -0.17 -12.19 -11.69
N LYS A 195 -0.96 -13.18 -11.28
CA LYS A 195 -1.77 -13.10 -10.07
C LYS A 195 -0.90 -13.18 -8.83
N PRO A 196 -1.31 -12.53 -7.72
CA PRO A 196 -0.56 -12.55 -6.49
C PRO A 196 -0.23 -13.97 -6.02
N TYR A 197 0.99 -14.17 -5.51
CA TYR A 197 1.34 -15.46 -4.92
C TYR A 197 0.53 -15.72 -3.65
N MET A 198 0.30 -16.99 -3.35
CA MET A 198 -0.33 -17.38 -2.11
C MET A 198 0.73 -17.46 -1.00
N PRO A 199 0.65 -16.65 0.09
CA PRO A 199 1.56 -16.78 1.22
C PRO A 199 1.29 -18.07 2.02
N PRO A 200 2.26 -18.60 2.78
CA PRO A 200 1.99 -19.66 3.74
C PRO A 200 1.11 -19.14 4.88
N TYR A 201 0.28 -19.99 5.48
CA TYR A 201 -0.70 -19.53 6.48
C TYR A 201 -0.03 -18.84 7.69
N TRP A 202 1.12 -19.38 8.14
CA TRP A 202 1.89 -18.82 9.27
C TRP A 202 2.38 -17.39 9.00
N ALA A 203 2.58 -17.01 7.73
CA ALA A 203 3.00 -15.65 7.37
C ALA A 203 1.88 -14.62 7.63
N LEU A 204 0.63 -15.05 7.81
CA LEU A 204 -0.44 -14.16 8.25
C LEU A 204 -0.42 -13.90 9.76
N GLY A 205 0.42 -14.58 10.54
CA GLY A 205 0.59 -14.34 11.98
C GLY A 205 1.30 -13.02 12.28
N PHE A 206 1.37 -12.68 13.58
CA PHE A 206 2.17 -11.55 14.05
C PHE A 206 3.66 -11.87 13.98
N GLN A 207 4.44 -10.84 13.64
CA GLN A 207 5.85 -10.95 13.32
C GLN A 207 6.63 -9.88 14.07
N LEU A 208 7.78 -10.26 14.63
CA LEU A 208 8.61 -9.37 15.43
C LEU A 208 10.04 -9.33 14.89
N CYS A 209 10.51 -8.10 14.67
CA CYS A 209 11.84 -7.79 14.18
C CYS A 209 12.37 -6.53 14.87
N ARG A 210 13.68 -6.29 14.75
CA ARG A 210 14.32 -4.98 14.86
C ARG A 210 15.68 -5.03 14.19
N TYR A 211 16.15 -3.89 13.74
CA TYR A 211 17.56 -3.67 13.51
C TYR A 211 18.25 -3.45 14.86
N GLY A 212 19.21 -4.32 15.20
CA GLY A 212 20.03 -4.16 16.39
C GLY A 212 19.44 -4.84 17.62
N TYR A 213 19.13 -6.13 17.52
CA TYR A 213 19.09 -6.97 18.72
C TYR A 213 20.47 -7.02 19.38
N ASN A 214 21.54 -7.02 18.57
CA ASN A 214 22.96 -7.07 18.94
C ASN A 214 23.42 -8.36 19.62
N SER A 215 22.50 -9.21 20.09
CA SER A 215 22.80 -10.54 20.62
C SER A 215 21.59 -11.46 20.59
N LEU A 216 21.85 -12.77 20.63
CA LEU A 216 20.80 -13.78 20.76
C LEU A 216 20.03 -13.68 22.09
N GLU A 217 20.69 -13.20 23.15
CA GLU A 217 20.04 -12.95 24.44
C GLU A 217 18.96 -11.88 24.33
N ASN A 218 19.27 -10.75 23.69
CA ASN A 218 18.32 -9.66 23.48
C ASN A 218 17.16 -10.05 22.56
N MET A 219 17.45 -10.83 21.51
CA MET A 219 16.42 -11.40 20.63
C MET A 219 15.44 -12.28 21.42
N ARG A 220 15.96 -13.17 22.28
CA ARG A 220 15.15 -14.00 23.17
C ARG A 220 14.36 -13.17 24.19
N ALA A 221 14.97 -12.12 24.75
CA ALA A 221 14.31 -11.26 25.72
C ALA A 221 13.09 -10.55 25.12
N ALA A 222 13.20 -10.00 23.90
CA ALA A 222 12.08 -9.36 23.20
C ALA A 222 10.93 -10.35 22.90
N MET A 223 11.28 -11.55 22.47
CA MET A 223 10.30 -12.62 22.27
C MET A 223 9.61 -13.00 23.58
N TRP A 224 10.36 -13.21 24.67
CA TRP A 224 9.78 -13.58 25.97
C TRP A 224 8.91 -12.49 26.56
N ARG A 225 9.29 -11.21 26.47
CA ARG A 225 8.41 -10.09 26.86
C ARG A 225 7.06 -10.16 26.14
N THR A 226 7.06 -10.52 24.87
CA THR A 226 5.84 -10.67 24.06
C THR A 226 5.01 -11.89 24.47
N LEU A 227 5.65 -13.06 24.63
CA LEU A 227 4.98 -14.31 25.00
C LEU A 227 4.47 -14.31 26.45
N ASP A 228 5.25 -13.80 27.40
CA ASP A 228 4.86 -13.65 28.82
C ASP A 228 3.72 -12.64 28.96
N ALA A 229 3.68 -11.65 28.07
CA ALA A 229 2.56 -10.75 27.89
C ALA A 229 1.37 -11.40 27.18
N GLY A 230 1.36 -12.71 26.94
CA GLY A 230 0.25 -13.48 26.37
C GLY A 230 -0.13 -13.06 24.95
N ILE A 231 0.77 -12.39 24.22
CA ILE A 231 0.54 -11.93 22.85
C ILE A 231 0.98 -13.05 21.90
N PRO A 232 0.10 -13.57 21.02
CA PRO A 232 0.49 -14.55 20.01
C PRO A 232 1.59 -14.01 19.08
N LEU A 233 2.54 -14.87 18.71
CA LEU A 233 3.69 -14.54 17.89
C LEU A 233 4.07 -15.76 17.04
N ASP A 234 4.17 -15.59 15.72
CA ASP A 234 4.48 -16.68 14.79
C ASP A 234 5.89 -16.60 14.24
N VAL A 235 6.42 -15.39 14.05
CA VAL A 235 7.67 -15.18 13.29
C VAL A 235 8.64 -14.28 14.04
N MET A 236 9.85 -14.78 14.25
CA MET A 236 11.03 -14.00 14.63
C MET A 236 11.89 -13.72 13.40
N TYR A 237 12.60 -12.60 13.42
CA TYR A 237 13.49 -12.18 12.33
C TYR A 237 14.92 -12.04 12.82
N GLY A 238 15.86 -12.32 11.92
CA GLY A 238 17.23 -11.82 12.02
C GLY A 238 17.44 -10.69 11.01
N ASP A 239 17.83 -9.52 11.50
CA ASP A 239 18.33 -8.38 10.71
C ASP A 239 19.88 -8.44 10.64
N ILE A 240 20.55 -7.52 9.94
CA ILE A 240 21.98 -7.59 9.64
C ILE A 240 22.89 -7.62 10.87
N ASP A 241 22.40 -7.29 12.07
CA ASP A 241 23.17 -7.36 13.32
C ASP A 241 23.50 -8.79 13.77
N TYR A 242 22.80 -9.82 13.26
CA TYR A 242 23.19 -11.21 13.55
C TYR A 242 24.27 -11.75 12.61
N PHE A 243 24.53 -11.12 11.46
CA PHE A 243 25.59 -11.53 10.54
C PHE A 243 26.98 -11.31 11.14
N ASP A 244 27.95 -12.18 10.81
CA ASP A 244 29.36 -11.91 11.14
C ASP A 244 29.84 -10.73 10.29
N LYS A 245 30.01 -9.57 10.92
CA LYS A 245 30.42 -8.31 10.27
C LYS A 245 29.54 -7.94 9.07
N ARG A 246 28.23 -8.20 9.16
CA ARG A 246 27.25 -7.90 8.10
C ARG A 246 27.53 -8.65 6.77
N LEU A 247 28.22 -9.79 6.83
CA LEU A 247 28.44 -10.66 5.67
C LEU A 247 27.27 -11.62 5.49
N ASP A 248 26.60 -11.58 4.33
CA ASP A 248 25.52 -12.53 4.01
C ASP A 248 25.94 -14.00 4.18
N PHE A 249 24.98 -14.86 4.49
CA PHE A 249 25.18 -16.31 4.68
C PHE A 249 26.13 -16.69 5.84
N THR A 250 26.31 -15.79 6.80
CA THR A 250 27.07 -16.00 8.03
C THR A 250 26.21 -15.69 9.26
N TRP A 251 26.75 -15.91 10.46
CA TRP A 251 26.23 -15.30 11.69
C TRP A 251 27.38 -15.07 12.66
N ASP A 252 27.24 -14.05 13.52
CA ASP A 252 28.23 -13.68 14.53
C ASP A 252 28.44 -14.86 15.51
N PRO A 253 29.65 -15.43 15.58
CA PRO A 253 29.93 -16.61 16.39
C PRO A 253 30.00 -16.32 17.89
N GLU A 254 30.06 -15.06 18.30
CA GLU A 254 30.14 -14.61 19.69
C GLU A 254 28.76 -14.17 20.21
N ASN A 255 28.18 -13.13 19.60
CA ASN A 255 26.93 -12.53 20.07
C ASN A 255 25.69 -13.37 19.72
N PHE A 256 25.78 -14.16 18.65
CA PHE A 256 24.72 -15.06 18.19
C PHE A 256 25.12 -16.54 18.27
N LYS A 257 26.04 -16.85 19.19
CA LYS A 257 26.39 -18.23 19.54
C LYS A 257 25.14 -19.02 19.95
N GLY A 258 24.89 -20.13 19.26
CA GLY A 258 23.74 -21.00 19.51
C GLY A 258 22.47 -20.62 18.73
N LEU A 259 22.60 -19.77 17.70
CA LEU A 259 21.50 -19.36 16.83
C LEU A 259 20.81 -20.57 16.12
N PRO A 260 21.53 -21.55 15.55
CA PRO A 260 20.89 -22.74 14.97
C PRO A 260 19.99 -23.49 15.97
N GLU A 261 20.49 -23.72 17.19
CA GLU A 261 19.75 -24.40 18.26
C GLU A 261 18.54 -23.58 18.72
N TYR A 262 18.65 -22.25 18.69
CA TYR A 262 17.51 -21.37 18.95
C TYR A 262 16.44 -21.47 17.87
N VAL A 263 16.82 -21.52 16.60
CA VAL A 263 15.85 -21.68 15.49
C VAL A 263 15.18 -23.05 15.55
N ASP A 264 15.92 -24.12 15.84
CA ASP A 264 15.33 -25.45 16.08
C ASP A 264 14.34 -25.43 17.26
N TRP A 265 14.65 -24.67 18.30
CA TRP A 265 13.76 -24.48 19.44
C TRP A 265 12.50 -23.66 19.09
N LEU A 266 12.63 -22.60 18.28
CA LEU A 266 11.46 -21.87 17.74
C LEU A 266 10.55 -22.81 16.96
N HIS A 267 11.11 -23.68 16.12
CA HIS A 267 10.35 -24.67 15.36
C HIS A 267 9.63 -25.67 16.27
N ALA A 268 10.25 -26.08 17.38
CA ALA A 268 9.60 -26.96 18.37
C ALA A 268 8.38 -26.29 19.05
N LEU A 269 8.34 -24.95 19.11
CA LEU A 269 7.19 -24.18 19.55
C LEU A 269 6.16 -23.89 18.44
N GLY A 270 6.44 -24.33 17.21
CA GLY A 270 5.61 -24.03 16.03
C GLY A 270 5.84 -22.65 15.42
N MET A 271 6.84 -21.90 15.91
CA MET A 271 7.22 -20.59 15.39
C MET A 271 8.12 -20.72 14.14
N LYS A 272 8.43 -19.57 13.55
CA LYS A 272 9.16 -19.41 12.29
C LYS A 272 10.29 -18.41 12.44
N PHE A 273 11.34 -18.59 11.63
CA PHE A 273 12.45 -17.66 11.56
C PHE A 273 12.62 -17.16 10.12
N ILE A 274 12.60 -15.84 9.93
CA ILE A 274 12.91 -15.21 8.64
C ILE A 274 14.28 -14.54 8.73
N THR A 275 15.09 -14.76 7.70
CA THR A 275 16.45 -14.23 7.58
C THR A 275 16.43 -13.10 6.55
N ILE A 276 17.01 -11.94 6.91
CA ILE A 276 17.38 -10.93 5.91
C ILE A 276 18.51 -11.47 5.03
N LEU A 277 18.54 -11.04 3.77
CA LEU A 277 19.67 -11.15 2.85
C LEU A 277 19.78 -9.86 2.05
N ASP A 278 20.99 -9.35 1.91
CA ASP A 278 21.29 -8.23 1.04
C ASP A 278 21.87 -8.74 -0.29
N PRO A 279 21.74 -8.00 -1.40
CA PRO A 279 22.35 -8.42 -2.66
C PRO A 279 23.86 -8.11 -2.71
N ALA A 280 24.35 -7.20 -1.88
CA ALA A 280 25.70 -6.66 -1.98
C ALA A 280 26.72 -7.57 -1.26
N ILE A 281 27.57 -8.25 -2.02
CA ILE A 281 28.52 -9.23 -1.48
C ILE A 281 29.89 -8.60 -1.27
N ASP A 282 30.42 -8.68 -0.05
CA ASP A 282 31.76 -8.21 0.28
C ASP A 282 32.85 -8.92 -0.55
N SER A 283 33.69 -8.12 -1.22
CA SER A 283 34.78 -8.59 -2.09
C SER A 283 36.17 -8.61 -1.43
N GLU A 284 36.30 -8.05 -0.23
CA GLU A 284 37.57 -7.90 0.50
C GLU A 284 37.65 -8.80 1.75
N ALA A 285 36.52 -9.36 2.18
CA ALA A 285 36.41 -10.18 3.37
C ALA A 285 37.29 -11.45 3.29
N LYS A 286 38.01 -11.72 4.39
CA LYS A 286 38.85 -12.91 4.52
C LYS A 286 38.02 -14.08 5.03
N ASN A 287 38.34 -15.30 4.56
CA ASN A 287 37.62 -16.53 4.88
C ASN A 287 36.13 -16.49 4.50
N TYR A 288 35.80 -15.72 3.46
CA TYR A 288 34.45 -15.52 2.94
C TYR A 288 34.38 -16.01 1.49
N ASP A 289 34.03 -17.30 1.32
CA ASP A 289 34.07 -17.95 0.01
C ASP A 289 32.88 -17.62 -0.91
N VAL A 290 31.86 -16.93 -0.38
CA VAL A 290 30.64 -16.54 -1.13
C VAL A 290 31.03 -15.69 -2.35
N PHE A 291 31.84 -14.64 -2.14
CA PHE A 291 32.40 -13.84 -3.22
C PHE A 291 33.24 -14.68 -4.18
N THR A 292 34.13 -15.54 -3.67
CA THR A 292 35.00 -16.38 -4.51
C THR A 292 34.19 -17.29 -5.44
N ARG A 293 33.11 -17.92 -4.95
CA ARG A 293 32.23 -18.79 -5.74
C ARG A 293 31.45 -18.01 -6.80
N GLY A 294 30.98 -16.80 -6.50
CA GLY A 294 30.36 -15.93 -7.49
C GLY A 294 31.38 -15.45 -8.53
N GLN A 295 32.58 -15.05 -8.11
CA GLN A 295 33.65 -14.62 -9.00
C GLN A 295 34.08 -15.71 -10.00
N GLN A 296 34.11 -16.97 -9.58
CA GLN A 296 34.38 -18.12 -10.46
C GLN A 296 33.34 -18.29 -11.58
N LYS A 297 32.12 -17.77 -11.38
CA LYS A 297 31.03 -17.81 -12.36
C LYS A 297 30.87 -16.49 -13.13
N ASP A 298 31.67 -15.47 -12.79
CA ASP A 298 31.70 -14.16 -13.45
C ASP A 298 30.31 -13.46 -13.49
N ILE A 299 29.60 -13.50 -12.36
CA ILE A 299 28.17 -13.13 -12.25
C ILE A 299 27.88 -11.69 -11.80
N TRP A 300 28.90 -10.85 -11.63
CA TRP A 300 28.73 -9.52 -11.06
C TRP A 300 28.36 -8.49 -12.14
N ILE A 301 27.70 -7.40 -11.74
CA ILE A 301 27.55 -6.20 -12.57
C ILE A 301 28.94 -5.66 -12.94
N LYS A 302 29.14 -5.28 -14.21
CA LYS A 302 30.46 -4.90 -14.74
C LYS A 302 30.49 -3.50 -15.35
N TRP A 303 31.66 -2.88 -15.32
CA TRP A 303 32.02 -1.77 -16.19
C TRP A 303 32.06 -2.20 -17.66
N PRO A 304 31.63 -1.36 -18.62
CA PRO A 304 31.69 -1.70 -20.05
C PRO A 304 33.10 -2.04 -20.55
N THR A 305 34.10 -1.27 -20.11
CA THR A 305 35.49 -1.49 -20.50
C THR A 305 36.43 -1.25 -19.32
N HIS A 306 37.65 -1.78 -19.40
CA HIS A 306 38.69 -1.48 -18.40
C HIS A 306 39.07 0.00 -18.31
N ARG A 307 38.74 0.82 -19.32
CA ARG A 307 38.98 2.27 -19.29
C ARG A 307 37.99 3.02 -18.40
N ASN A 308 36.83 2.44 -18.14
CA ASN A 308 35.81 3.03 -17.26
C ASN A 308 36.10 2.76 -15.78
N ILE A 309 37.00 1.82 -15.48
CA ILE A 309 37.38 1.48 -14.12
C ILE A 309 38.16 2.65 -13.51
N GLN A 310 37.59 3.27 -12.48
CA GLN A 310 38.23 4.39 -11.78
C GLN A 310 39.36 3.93 -10.85
N PHE A 311 39.22 2.72 -10.29
CA PHE A 311 40.19 2.10 -9.40
C PHE A 311 40.45 0.66 -9.87
N ASN A 312 41.63 0.38 -10.42
CA ASN A 312 41.99 -0.95 -10.93
C ASN A 312 42.34 -1.92 -9.79
N GLU A 313 41.39 -2.14 -8.88
CA GLU A 313 41.60 -2.85 -7.61
C GLU A 313 41.27 -4.33 -7.71
N THR A 314 40.34 -4.73 -8.58
CA THR A 314 39.89 -6.13 -8.71
C THR A 314 40.62 -6.91 -9.80
N GLY A 315 41.39 -6.23 -10.66
CA GLY A 315 42.01 -6.82 -11.86
C GLY A 315 41.02 -7.32 -12.92
N ASN A 316 39.71 -7.09 -12.74
CA ASN A 316 38.62 -7.48 -13.63
C ASN A 316 37.67 -6.29 -13.88
N ARG A 317 36.55 -6.50 -14.57
CA ARG A 317 35.57 -5.43 -14.89
C ARG A 317 34.47 -5.25 -13.83
N ASN A 318 34.51 -5.93 -12.68
CA ASN A 318 33.44 -5.80 -11.69
C ASN A 318 33.26 -4.35 -11.27
N MET A 319 32.01 -3.90 -11.19
CA MET A 319 31.67 -2.61 -10.62
C MET A 319 31.57 -2.77 -9.10
N LEU A 320 32.49 -2.14 -8.38
CA LEU A 320 32.49 -2.12 -6.93
C LEU A 320 31.54 -1.05 -6.40
N GLY A 321 30.86 -1.35 -5.31
CA GLY A 321 30.12 -0.40 -4.48
C GLY A 321 30.44 -0.57 -3.00
N TYR A 322 29.57 -0.07 -2.14
CA TYR A 322 29.65 -0.20 -0.69
C TYR A 322 28.26 -0.17 -0.05
N VAL A 323 28.02 -1.09 0.89
CA VAL A 323 26.76 -1.18 1.66
C VAL A 323 27.08 -1.48 3.13
N TRP A 324 26.57 -2.56 3.72
CA TRP A 324 26.70 -2.87 5.15
C TRP A 324 28.02 -3.52 5.58
N PRO A 325 28.62 -4.46 4.81
CA PRO A 325 29.90 -5.06 5.17
C PRO A 325 31.03 -4.02 5.28
N ASP A 326 32.08 -4.35 6.03
CA ASP A 326 33.24 -3.45 6.18
C ASP A 326 34.06 -3.30 4.88
N GLY A 327 33.95 -4.25 3.94
CA GLY A 327 34.63 -4.26 2.64
C GLY A 327 33.79 -3.69 1.50
N LYS A 328 34.46 -3.38 0.39
CA LYS A 328 33.80 -3.00 -0.87
C LYS A 328 32.97 -4.16 -1.39
N THR A 329 31.81 -3.88 -1.96
CA THR A 329 30.85 -4.90 -2.38
C THR A 329 30.75 -5.02 -3.89
N VAL A 330 30.37 -6.21 -4.36
CA VAL A 330 29.92 -6.48 -5.73
C VAL A 330 28.44 -6.83 -5.72
N PHE A 331 27.76 -6.60 -6.84
CA PHE A 331 26.33 -6.80 -6.99
C PHE A 331 26.07 -7.92 -8.02
N PRO A 332 25.35 -9.00 -7.67
CA PRO A 332 24.97 -10.04 -8.61
C PRO A 332 24.10 -9.48 -9.76
N ASP A 333 24.41 -9.87 -10.99
CA ASP A 333 23.55 -9.66 -12.13
C ASP A 333 22.47 -10.76 -12.16
N PHE A 334 21.33 -10.49 -11.56
CA PHE A 334 20.22 -11.45 -11.51
C PHE A 334 19.48 -11.62 -12.85
N PHE A 335 19.85 -10.92 -13.93
CA PHE A 335 19.39 -11.32 -15.27
C PHE A 335 20.15 -12.55 -15.76
N TYR A 336 21.39 -12.72 -15.32
CA TYR A 336 22.27 -13.79 -15.77
C TYR A 336 21.93 -15.11 -15.07
N PRO A 337 21.51 -16.18 -15.79
CA PRO A 337 21.07 -17.43 -15.16
C PRO A 337 22.08 -18.07 -14.18
N PRO A 338 23.40 -18.06 -14.44
CA PRO A 338 24.39 -18.53 -13.48
C PRO A 338 24.40 -17.77 -12.14
N ALA A 339 24.01 -16.49 -12.11
CA ALA A 339 23.84 -15.73 -10.87
C ALA A 339 22.68 -16.28 -10.04
N LYS A 340 21.54 -16.59 -10.69
CA LYS A 340 20.38 -17.20 -10.01
C LYS A 340 20.71 -18.57 -9.42
N GLU A 341 21.46 -19.39 -10.15
CA GLU A 341 21.90 -20.70 -9.67
C GLU A 341 22.93 -20.60 -8.54
N TRP A 342 23.83 -19.62 -8.61
CA TRP A 342 24.74 -19.30 -7.50
C TRP A 342 23.95 -18.89 -6.26
N TRP A 343 23.04 -17.93 -6.38
CA TRP A 343 22.20 -17.44 -5.28
C TRP A 343 21.43 -18.58 -4.60
N LYS A 344 20.79 -19.43 -5.40
CA LYS A 344 20.15 -20.65 -4.92
C LYS A 344 21.10 -21.58 -4.18
N SER A 345 22.31 -21.76 -4.69
CA SER A 345 23.31 -22.64 -4.06
C SER A 345 23.76 -22.08 -2.71
N GLU A 346 23.97 -20.76 -2.60
CA GLU A 346 24.33 -20.10 -1.33
C GLU A 346 23.19 -20.20 -0.31
N ILE A 347 21.94 -19.97 -0.73
CA ILE A 347 20.75 -20.13 0.13
C ILE A 347 20.63 -21.55 0.64
N LEU A 348 20.81 -22.57 -0.21
CA LEU A 348 20.75 -23.98 0.20
C LEU A 348 21.90 -24.36 1.14
N ALA A 349 23.11 -23.88 0.87
CA ALA A 349 24.26 -24.09 1.73
C ALA A 349 24.06 -23.44 3.10
N TYR A 350 23.50 -22.23 3.13
CA TYR A 350 23.18 -21.53 4.37
C TYR A 350 22.05 -22.22 5.15
N TYR A 351 20.99 -22.63 4.46
CA TYR A 351 19.89 -23.40 5.06
C TYR A 351 20.35 -24.72 5.68
N SER A 352 21.41 -25.34 5.14
CA SER A 352 21.98 -26.55 5.73
C SER A 352 22.47 -26.34 7.17
N LYS A 353 22.83 -25.09 7.52
CA LYS A 353 23.37 -24.68 8.82
C LYS A 353 22.34 -23.95 9.70
N LEU A 354 21.43 -23.18 9.10
CA LEU A 354 20.40 -22.41 9.78
C LEU A 354 19.04 -22.62 9.12
N LYS A 355 18.08 -23.23 9.83
CA LYS A 355 16.78 -23.64 9.26
C LYS A 355 15.76 -22.49 9.20
N PHE A 356 16.03 -21.44 8.43
CA PHE A 356 15.06 -20.35 8.20
C PHE A 356 13.85 -20.82 7.35
N ASP A 357 12.70 -20.15 7.50
CA ASP A 357 11.43 -20.51 6.85
C ASP A 357 11.03 -19.57 5.69
N GLY A 358 11.67 -18.41 5.60
CA GLY A 358 11.43 -17.40 4.57
C GLY A 358 12.59 -16.43 4.45
N LEU A 359 12.56 -15.64 3.37
CA LEU A 359 13.59 -14.67 3.05
C LEU A 359 13.01 -13.25 3.09
N TRP A 360 13.77 -12.33 3.65
CA TRP A 360 13.60 -10.90 3.51
C TRP A 360 14.77 -10.40 2.64
N ILE A 361 14.50 -10.06 1.38
CA ILE A 361 15.51 -9.50 0.48
C ILE A 361 15.42 -7.97 0.53
N ASP A 362 16.47 -7.34 1.03
CA ASP A 362 16.52 -5.91 1.30
C ASP A 362 17.64 -5.22 0.52
N MET A 363 17.71 -3.90 0.56
CA MET A 363 18.77 -3.11 -0.09
C MET A 363 18.86 -3.32 -1.61
N ASN A 364 17.75 -3.74 -2.22
CA ASN A 364 17.71 -4.30 -3.56
C ASN A 364 17.11 -3.40 -4.63
N GLU A 365 17.20 -2.08 -4.46
CA GLU A 365 16.88 -1.13 -5.53
C GLU A 365 17.76 -1.24 -6.79
N PRO A 366 19.09 -1.50 -6.75
CA PRO A 366 20.00 -1.80 -5.64
C PRO A 366 20.52 -0.55 -4.91
N ALA A 367 20.53 -0.59 -3.59
CA ALA A 367 21.12 0.46 -2.77
C ALA A 367 22.65 0.41 -2.83
N ASN A 368 23.28 1.57 -2.99
CA ASN A 368 24.73 1.74 -2.86
C ASN A 368 25.03 3.02 -2.09
N PHE A 369 25.81 2.95 -1.02
CA PHE A 369 25.92 4.08 -0.09
C PHE A 369 26.77 5.23 -0.65
N ASP A 370 26.14 6.40 -0.73
CA ASP A 370 26.73 7.69 -1.09
C ASP A 370 27.51 7.71 -2.42
N THR A 371 27.10 6.93 -3.42
CA THR A 371 27.70 7.00 -4.79
C THR A 371 27.93 8.44 -5.22
N ASN A 372 29.10 8.72 -5.81
CA ASN A 372 29.60 10.05 -6.20
C ASN A 372 30.05 10.98 -5.05
N ALA A 373 29.95 10.57 -3.79
CA ALA A 373 30.60 11.24 -2.67
C ALA A 373 32.02 10.71 -2.44
N ASN A 374 32.83 11.43 -1.66
CA ASN A 374 34.20 11.01 -1.37
C ASN A 374 34.27 9.71 -0.54
N ARG A 375 33.28 9.49 0.33
CA ARG A 375 33.27 8.42 1.32
C ARG A 375 31.84 8.09 1.76
N PRO A 376 31.45 6.81 1.85
CA PRO A 376 30.19 6.39 2.45
C PRO A 376 30.09 6.72 3.95
N PHE A 377 28.89 7.01 4.43
CA PHE A 377 28.63 7.41 5.82
C PHE A 377 29.07 6.37 6.86
N ASN A 378 29.08 5.08 6.50
CA ASN A 378 29.45 3.95 7.36
C ASN A 378 30.75 3.26 6.90
N TYR A 379 31.59 3.92 6.08
CA TYR A 379 32.88 3.34 5.65
C TYR A 379 33.90 3.35 6.80
N PRO A 380 34.69 2.28 7.05
CA PRO A 380 35.46 2.15 8.28
C PRO A 380 36.57 3.19 8.40
N ASP A 381 36.60 3.99 9.48
CA ASP A 381 37.47 5.17 9.65
C ASP A 381 38.97 4.92 9.44
N HIS A 382 39.43 3.68 9.65
CA HIS A 382 40.81 3.29 9.47
C HIS A 382 41.20 3.00 8.00
N LYS A 383 40.23 2.93 7.09
CA LYS A 383 40.45 2.73 5.65
C LYS A 383 40.57 4.08 4.91
N PRO A 384 41.43 4.18 3.87
CA PRO A 384 41.54 5.39 3.06
C PRO A 384 40.21 5.70 2.36
N ASP A 385 39.91 6.98 2.19
CA ASP A 385 38.68 7.44 1.52
C ASP A 385 38.51 6.78 0.16
N TRP A 386 37.32 6.21 -0.05
CA TRP A 386 36.95 5.51 -1.26
C TRP A 386 35.44 5.55 -1.39
N ASN A 387 34.95 5.73 -2.63
CA ASN A 387 33.57 5.42 -3.01
C ASN A 387 33.48 5.14 -4.51
N LEU A 388 32.39 4.49 -4.93
CA LEU A 388 31.99 4.43 -6.33
C LEU A 388 31.75 5.85 -6.85
N HIS A 389 32.43 6.19 -7.94
CA HIS A 389 32.20 7.40 -8.70
C HIS A 389 31.78 6.99 -10.11
N CYS A 390 30.79 7.67 -10.66
CA CYS A 390 30.31 7.44 -12.01
C CYS A 390 30.86 8.52 -12.97
N PRO A 391 31.10 8.20 -14.25
CA PRO A 391 31.63 9.19 -15.20
C PRO A 391 30.63 10.32 -15.41
N LYS A 392 30.98 11.54 -14.99
CA LYS A 392 30.05 12.69 -15.00
C LYS A 392 29.73 13.23 -16.40
N ASP A 393 30.58 12.90 -17.38
CA ASP A 393 30.42 13.24 -18.79
C ASP A 393 29.61 12.20 -19.58
N GLU A 394 29.18 11.12 -18.93
CA GLU A 394 28.37 10.07 -19.53
C GLU A 394 26.89 10.50 -19.64
N PRO A 395 26.32 10.54 -20.86
CA PRO A 395 24.93 10.95 -21.07
C PRO A 395 23.88 10.10 -20.36
N LEU A 396 24.20 8.85 -19.99
CA LEU A 396 23.30 8.01 -19.19
C LEU A 396 23.23 8.44 -17.71
N GLU A 397 24.25 9.11 -17.16
CA GLU A 397 24.26 9.58 -15.77
C GLU A 397 23.49 10.90 -15.60
N THR A 398 23.58 11.76 -16.62
CA THR A 398 22.93 13.08 -16.68
C THR A 398 22.12 13.21 -17.97
N PRO A 399 20.97 12.50 -18.09
CA PRO A 399 20.10 12.67 -19.24
C PRO A 399 19.68 14.14 -19.39
N LYS A 400 19.54 14.60 -20.64
CA LYS A 400 19.19 16.01 -20.93
C LYS A 400 17.91 16.46 -20.22
N TYR A 401 16.93 15.56 -20.17
CA TYR A 401 15.73 15.77 -19.39
C TYR A 401 15.93 15.25 -17.96
N LYS A 402 15.82 16.16 -16.99
CA LYS A 402 15.87 15.81 -15.56
C LYS A 402 14.47 15.44 -15.07
N THR A 403 14.27 14.17 -14.78
CA THR A 403 13.04 13.65 -14.17
C THR A 403 12.83 14.24 -12.77
N ALA A 404 11.68 13.95 -12.17
CA ALA A 404 11.36 14.36 -10.79
C ALA A 404 12.08 13.57 -9.70
N ILE A 405 12.98 12.66 -10.06
CA ILE A 405 13.67 11.81 -9.08
C ILE A 405 14.60 12.64 -8.19
N LEU A 406 14.84 12.17 -6.98
CA LEU A 406 15.80 12.74 -6.06
C LEU A 406 17.24 12.54 -6.55
N GLY A 407 18.08 13.54 -6.29
CA GLY A 407 19.50 13.51 -6.60
C GLY A 407 19.94 14.53 -7.67
N GLN A 408 21.25 14.65 -7.80
CA GLN A 408 21.91 15.34 -8.90
C GLN A 408 22.07 14.41 -10.09
N TYR A 409 22.45 13.15 -9.84
CA TYR A 409 22.71 12.11 -10.84
C TYR A 409 21.76 10.93 -10.64
N LEU A 410 21.46 10.18 -11.72
CA LEU A 410 20.65 8.96 -11.60
C LEU A 410 21.31 7.93 -10.67
N SER A 411 22.65 7.86 -10.66
CA SER A 411 23.42 6.93 -9.83
C SER A 411 23.53 7.33 -8.36
N ASP A 412 23.00 8.47 -7.94
CA ASP A 412 23.05 8.87 -6.53
C ASP A 412 22.34 7.82 -5.67
N LYS A 413 23.08 7.21 -4.74
CA LYS A 413 22.65 6.06 -3.91
C LYS A 413 22.43 4.71 -4.65
N THR A 414 22.96 4.53 -5.86
CA THR A 414 22.87 3.26 -6.59
C THR A 414 24.11 3.04 -7.49
N MET A 415 24.08 2.02 -8.35
CA MET A 415 25.17 1.68 -9.27
C MET A 415 25.25 2.68 -10.44
N CYS A 416 26.38 2.75 -11.14
CA CYS A 416 26.49 3.60 -12.32
C CYS A 416 25.59 3.10 -13.46
N MET A 417 24.92 4.04 -14.13
CA MET A 417 23.96 3.79 -15.21
C MET A 417 24.57 3.08 -16.42
N ILE A 418 25.88 3.21 -16.63
CA ILE A 418 26.61 2.46 -17.67
C ILE A 418 26.92 1.02 -17.33
N GLY A 419 26.67 0.57 -16.09
CA GLY A 419 26.90 -0.80 -15.66
C GLY A 419 26.21 -1.80 -16.58
N GLU A 420 26.89 -2.90 -16.90
CA GLU A 420 26.42 -3.93 -17.81
C GLU A 420 25.86 -5.14 -17.04
N GLN A 421 24.69 -5.58 -17.47
CA GLN A 421 24.00 -6.81 -17.08
C GLN A 421 23.66 -7.62 -18.34
N THR A 422 23.35 -8.91 -18.23
CA THR A 422 23.12 -9.79 -19.38
C THR A 422 22.10 -10.89 -19.11
N ASP A 423 21.36 -11.28 -20.15
CA ASP A 423 20.56 -12.50 -20.12
C ASP A 423 21.42 -13.77 -20.28
N GLY A 424 22.68 -13.65 -20.71
CA GLY A 424 23.55 -14.77 -21.06
C GLY A 424 23.25 -15.41 -22.42
N GLN A 425 22.35 -14.82 -23.21
CA GLN A 425 22.00 -15.21 -24.59
C GLN A 425 22.46 -14.18 -25.63
N GLY A 426 23.30 -13.22 -25.22
CA GLY A 426 23.92 -12.23 -26.09
C GLY A 426 23.33 -10.82 -25.96
N LYS A 427 22.25 -10.65 -25.18
CA LYS A 427 21.73 -9.31 -24.86
C LYS A 427 22.49 -8.73 -23.67
N ILE A 428 22.94 -7.49 -23.84
CA ILE A 428 23.56 -6.69 -22.78
C ILE A 428 22.61 -5.56 -22.46
N TYR A 429 22.28 -5.41 -21.18
CA TYR A 429 21.46 -4.33 -20.65
C TYR A 429 22.36 -3.33 -19.95
N LYS A 430 22.10 -2.04 -20.15
CA LYS A 430 22.67 -0.98 -19.32
C LYS A 430 21.84 -0.83 -18.06
N HIS A 431 22.49 -0.60 -16.92
CA HIS A 431 21.80 -0.37 -15.66
C HIS A 431 20.79 0.79 -15.77
N TYR A 432 21.06 1.79 -16.62
CA TYR A 432 20.11 2.83 -17.03
C TYR A 432 18.70 2.33 -17.40
N ASP A 433 18.62 1.20 -18.10
CA ASP A 433 17.36 0.63 -18.60
C ASP A 433 16.71 -0.33 -17.60
N VAL A 434 17.53 -1.08 -16.87
CA VAL A 434 17.08 -2.20 -16.02
C VAL A 434 17.23 -1.93 -14.52
N HIS A 435 17.57 -0.71 -14.10
CA HIS A 435 17.71 -0.34 -12.69
C HIS A 435 16.44 -0.70 -11.89
N ASN A 436 15.28 -0.23 -12.35
CA ASN A 436 13.97 -0.52 -11.74
C ASN A 436 13.58 -2.01 -11.76
N LEU A 437 14.39 -2.88 -12.38
CA LEU A 437 14.15 -4.31 -12.47
C LEU A 437 15.08 -5.13 -11.58
N TYR A 438 16.02 -4.50 -10.85
CA TYR A 438 17.01 -5.24 -10.06
C TYR A 438 16.35 -6.09 -8.97
N GLY A 439 15.59 -5.48 -8.04
CA GLY A 439 14.89 -6.22 -6.98
C GLY A 439 13.82 -7.19 -7.51
N TRP A 440 13.21 -6.89 -8.66
CA TRP A 440 12.36 -7.85 -9.37
C TRP A 440 13.15 -9.09 -9.82
N SER A 441 14.31 -8.89 -10.45
CA SER A 441 15.15 -9.98 -10.97
C SER A 441 15.72 -10.85 -9.85
N GLU A 442 16.04 -10.24 -8.71
CA GLU A 442 16.39 -10.95 -7.47
C GLU A 442 15.20 -11.74 -6.91
N THR A 443 14.00 -11.15 -6.86
CA THR A 443 12.78 -11.83 -6.42
C THR A 443 12.55 -13.12 -7.22
N VAL A 444 12.77 -13.09 -8.53
CA VAL A 444 12.68 -14.23 -9.43
C VAL A 444 13.71 -15.33 -9.09
N ALA A 445 14.87 -14.97 -8.54
CA ALA A 445 15.88 -15.93 -8.07
C ALA A 445 15.55 -16.48 -6.67
N SER A 446 15.02 -15.63 -5.77
CA SER A 446 14.89 -15.90 -4.34
C SER A 446 13.74 -16.83 -3.98
N LEU A 447 12.54 -16.68 -4.55
CA LEU A 447 11.41 -17.54 -4.18
C LEU A 447 11.64 -19.01 -4.57
N PRO A 448 12.12 -19.35 -5.79
CA PRO A 448 12.46 -20.73 -6.12
C PRO A 448 13.56 -21.30 -5.23
N ALA A 449 14.56 -20.49 -4.84
CA ALA A 449 15.60 -20.90 -3.92
C ALA A 449 15.06 -21.19 -2.51
N ALA A 450 14.21 -20.30 -1.98
CA ALA A 450 13.56 -20.48 -0.69
C ALA A 450 12.66 -21.72 -0.64
N ARG A 451 11.96 -22.05 -1.74
CA ARG A 451 11.16 -23.29 -1.84
C ARG A 451 12.03 -24.54 -1.96
N ALA A 452 13.25 -24.43 -2.48
CA ALA A 452 14.13 -25.57 -2.66
C ALA A 452 14.77 -26.06 -1.35
N THR A 453 14.69 -25.28 -0.26
CA THR A 453 15.25 -25.65 1.05
C THR A 453 14.50 -26.82 1.70
N ASP A 454 13.17 -26.81 1.64
CA ASP A 454 12.31 -27.80 2.31
C ASP A 454 11.11 -28.27 1.48
N ASN A 455 11.01 -27.84 0.21
CA ASN A 455 9.92 -28.15 -0.73
C ASN A 455 8.52 -27.75 -0.23
N LYS A 456 8.43 -26.76 0.66
CA LYS A 456 7.17 -26.15 1.08
C LYS A 456 6.94 -24.81 0.39
N ARG A 457 5.74 -24.27 0.59
CA ARG A 457 5.49 -22.87 0.29
C ARG A 457 6.30 -22.01 1.27
N SER A 458 7.19 -21.19 0.72
CA SER A 458 7.94 -20.17 1.46
C SER A 458 7.38 -18.76 1.19
N VAL A 459 7.95 -17.77 1.85
CA VAL A 459 7.68 -16.34 1.70
C VAL A 459 8.97 -15.63 1.33
N VAL A 460 8.86 -14.70 0.38
CA VAL A 460 9.89 -13.70 0.08
C VAL A 460 9.25 -12.34 0.29
N ILE A 461 9.91 -11.48 1.05
CA ILE A 461 9.52 -10.08 1.27
C ILE A 461 10.61 -9.22 0.62
N SER A 462 10.25 -8.44 -0.39
CA SER A 462 11.19 -7.61 -1.17
C SER A 462 10.94 -6.13 -0.96
N ARG A 463 12.00 -5.33 -0.87
CA ARG A 463 11.88 -3.88 -0.81
C ARG A 463 11.54 -3.31 -2.17
N SER A 464 12.48 -3.44 -3.11
CA SER A 464 12.25 -2.98 -4.47
C SER A 464 11.33 -3.92 -5.23
N THR A 465 10.42 -3.34 -5.99
CA THR A 465 9.38 -4.06 -6.74
C THR A 465 9.10 -3.37 -8.08
N PHE A 466 8.74 -4.18 -9.07
CA PHE A 466 8.24 -3.79 -10.39
C PHE A 466 6.92 -4.55 -10.67
N PRO A 467 6.06 -4.15 -11.63
CA PRO A 467 4.99 -5.01 -12.13
C PRO A 467 5.44 -6.46 -12.28
N THR A 468 4.56 -7.40 -11.90
CA THR A 468 4.80 -8.85 -11.74
C THR A 468 5.45 -9.32 -10.42
N SER A 469 6.09 -8.45 -9.63
CA SER A 469 6.78 -8.88 -8.40
C SER A 469 5.86 -9.60 -7.41
N GLY A 470 4.61 -9.13 -7.27
CA GLY A 470 3.60 -9.73 -6.40
C GLY A 470 3.20 -11.16 -6.74
N ALA A 471 3.54 -11.66 -7.93
CA ALA A 471 3.37 -13.06 -8.29
C ALA A 471 4.39 -13.98 -7.59
N MET A 472 5.40 -13.41 -6.91
CA MET A 472 6.48 -14.14 -6.26
C MET A 472 6.86 -13.64 -4.85
N SER A 473 6.60 -12.37 -4.52
CA SER A 473 6.95 -11.80 -3.22
C SER A 473 5.81 -10.98 -2.62
N GLY A 474 5.92 -10.76 -1.31
CA GLY A 474 5.28 -9.61 -0.67
C GLY A 474 6.22 -8.43 -0.58
N HIS A 475 5.76 -7.39 0.10
CA HIS A 475 6.48 -6.13 0.24
C HIS A 475 6.21 -5.52 1.61
N TRP A 476 7.10 -4.68 2.11
CA TRP A 476 6.82 -3.79 3.23
C TRP A 476 7.14 -2.37 2.80
N LEU A 477 6.39 -1.39 3.30
CA LEU A 477 6.45 0.02 2.88
C LEU A 477 7.74 0.76 3.32
N GLY A 478 8.79 0.02 3.65
CA GLY A 478 10.10 0.54 4.00
C GLY A 478 10.20 1.26 5.33
N ASP A 479 11.29 2.02 5.44
CA ASP A 479 11.84 2.66 6.64
C ASP A 479 11.01 3.86 7.07
N ASN A 480 9.77 3.60 7.48
CA ASN A 480 8.83 4.62 7.94
C ASN A 480 9.25 5.27 9.27
N ARG A 481 8.58 6.36 9.64
CA ARG A 481 8.85 7.06 10.90
C ARG A 481 7.77 6.82 11.95
N ALA A 482 8.20 6.80 13.21
CA ALA A 482 7.38 6.82 14.41
C ALA A 482 6.68 8.18 14.57
N ASP A 483 5.68 8.47 13.72
CA ASP A 483 4.79 9.62 13.85
C ASP A 483 3.35 9.33 13.35
N TRP A 484 2.42 10.25 13.64
CA TRP A 484 1.01 10.10 13.30
C TRP A 484 0.70 10.21 11.81
N ALA A 485 1.54 10.88 11.02
CA ALA A 485 1.32 11.01 9.59
C ALA A 485 1.55 9.67 8.89
N HIS A 486 2.55 8.91 9.35
CA HIS A 486 2.85 7.59 8.80
C HIS A 486 1.72 6.58 9.03
N LEU A 487 0.95 6.66 10.12
CA LEU A 487 -0.25 5.82 10.26
C LEU A 487 -1.20 6.00 9.07
N LYS A 488 -1.37 7.23 8.57
CA LYS A 488 -2.19 7.53 7.39
C LYS A 488 -1.50 7.07 6.10
N TYR A 489 -0.22 7.39 5.91
CA TYR A 489 0.52 7.02 4.69
C TYR A 489 0.56 5.52 4.49
N ASN A 490 0.66 4.73 5.57
CA ASN A 490 0.64 3.28 5.50
C ASN A 490 -0.66 2.73 4.93
N ILE A 491 -1.82 3.32 5.29
CA ILE A 491 -3.11 2.89 4.73
C ILE A 491 -3.12 3.12 3.22
N ILE A 492 -2.59 4.26 2.77
CA ILE A 492 -2.51 4.62 1.36
C ILE A 492 -1.60 3.64 0.60
N GLY A 493 -0.37 3.44 1.08
CA GLY A 493 0.58 2.51 0.46
C GLY A 493 0.03 1.08 0.39
N ILE A 494 -0.60 0.58 1.47
CA ILE A 494 -1.21 -0.76 1.46
C ILE A 494 -2.32 -0.87 0.40
N LEU A 495 -3.16 0.16 0.24
CA LEU A 495 -4.20 0.18 -0.79
C LEU A 495 -3.59 0.20 -2.20
N GLU A 496 -2.56 1.01 -2.44
CA GLU A 496 -1.86 1.12 -3.71
C GLU A 496 -1.17 -0.18 -4.11
N PHE A 497 -0.47 -0.83 -3.19
CA PHE A 497 0.16 -2.12 -3.46
C PHE A 497 -0.86 -3.24 -3.74
N ASN A 498 -2.10 -3.13 -3.23
CA ASN A 498 -3.18 -4.00 -3.68
C ASN A 498 -3.57 -3.74 -5.15
N LEU A 499 -3.53 -2.48 -5.62
CA LEU A 499 -3.68 -2.16 -7.05
C LEU A 499 -2.53 -2.73 -7.88
N PHE A 500 -1.30 -2.67 -7.35
CA PHE A 500 -0.09 -3.17 -8.02
C PHE A 500 0.02 -4.69 -8.06
N GLY A 501 -0.92 -5.41 -7.44
CA GLY A 501 -0.92 -6.88 -7.40
C GLY A 501 0.01 -7.46 -6.35
N ILE A 502 0.28 -6.74 -5.27
CA ILE A 502 1.11 -7.17 -4.13
C ILE A 502 0.29 -7.06 -2.83
N PRO A 503 -0.73 -7.91 -2.62
CA PRO A 503 -1.62 -7.81 -1.47
C PRO A 503 -0.99 -8.24 -0.13
N TYR A 504 0.11 -9.00 -0.13
CA TYR A 504 0.86 -9.31 1.09
C TYR A 504 1.82 -8.15 1.38
N VAL A 505 1.24 -7.07 1.90
CA VAL A 505 1.91 -5.78 2.16
C VAL A 505 1.53 -5.23 3.53
N GLY A 506 2.43 -4.44 4.11
CA GLY A 506 2.27 -3.80 5.41
C GLY A 506 3.40 -2.81 5.68
N ALA A 507 3.30 -2.06 6.77
CA ALA A 507 4.33 -1.14 7.22
C ALA A 507 4.99 -1.64 8.50
N ASP A 508 6.14 -1.07 8.85
CA ASP A 508 6.78 -1.33 10.14
C ASP A 508 5.97 -0.68 11.27
N ILE A 509 5.33 -1.52 12.07
CA ILE A 509 4.40 -1.07 13.10
C ILE A 509 5.15 -0.44 14.25
N CYS A 510 4.60 0.67 14.74
CA CYS A 510 5.18 1.58 15.74
C CYS A 510 6.26 2.53 15.20
N GLY A 511 6.72 2.33 13.96
CA GLY A 511 7.67 3.19 13.26
C GLY A 511 9.09 2.66 13.32
N PHE A 512 9.80 2.62 12.19
CA PHE A 512 11.20 2.21 12.12
C PHE A 512 12.14 3.32 12.62
N GLU A 513 12.00 4.53 12.07
CA GLU A 513 12.77 5.68 12.51
C GLU A 513 12.12 6.42 13.70
N ALA A 514 12.98 6.99 14.55
CA ALA A 514 12.63 7.77 15.73
C ALA A 514 11.98 6.99 16.89
N GLU A 515 12.07 7.58 18.09
CA GLU A 515 11.50 7.01 19.31
C GLU A 515 9.96 7.03 19.28
N THR A 516 9.37 5.85 19.37
CA THR A 516 7.91 5.70 19.43
C THR A 516 7.36 5.99 20.84
N THR A 517 6.10 6.44 20.95
CA THR A 517 5.41 6.61 22.24
C THR A 517 4.47 5.44 22.53
N GLU A 518 4.13 5.21 23.80
CA GLU A 518 3.19 4.14 24.17
C GLU A 518 1.84 4.30 23.45
N GLN A 519 1.29 5.52 23.44
CA GLN A 519 0.00 5.80 22.79
C GLN A 519 0.08 5.54 21.28
N MET A 520 1.13 6.00 20.62
CA MET A 520 1.29 5.82 19.19
C MET A 520 1.47 4.34 18.84
N CYS A 521 2.36 3.64 19.54
CA CYS A 521 2.59 2.21 19.31
C CYS A 521 1.32 1.39 19.61
N GLN A 522 0.56 1.74 20.66
CA GLN A 522 -0.74 1.13 20.93
C GLN A 522 -1.73 1.34 19.76
N ARG A 523 -1.83 2.55 19.21
CA ARG A 523 -2.71 2.82 18.04
C ARG A 523 -2.25 2.11 16.80
N TRP A 524 -0.94 2.03 16.61
CA TRP A 524 -0.38 1.38 15.44
C TRP A 524 -0.49 -0.14 15.53
N MET A 525 -0.37 -0.75 16.71
CA MET A 525 -0.68 -2.17 16.91
C MET A 525 -2.16 -2.48 16.62
N GLN A 526 -3.08 -1.58 17.01
CA GLN A 526 -4.51 -1.72 16.70
C GLN A 526 -4.77 -1.68 15.19
N LEU A 527 -4.18 -0.72 14.47
CA LEU A 527 -4.32 -0.59 13.02
C LEU A 527 -3.60 -1.75 12.29
N GLY A 528 -2.34 -1.96 12.64
CA GLY A 528 -1.42 -2.89 12.02
C GLY A 528 -1.83 -4.35 12.15
N ALA A 529 -2.59 -4.71 13.19
CA ALA A 529 -3.20 -6.03 13.30
C ALA A 529 -4.08 -6.40 12.09
N PHE A 530 -4.56 -5.41 11.32
CA PHE A 530 -5.35 -5.64 10.12
C PHE A 530 -4.55 -5.51 8.82
N ASN A 531 -3.24 -5.29 8.90
CA ASN A 531 -2.36 -5.38 7.74
C ASN A 531 -2.23 -6.85 7.28
N PRO A 532 -2.17 -7.11 5.97
CA PRO A 532 -1.89 -8.45 5.45
C PRO A 532 -0.51 -8.96 5.88
N PHE A 533 0.52 -8.11 5.77
CA PHE A 533 1.84 -8.32 6.39
C PHE A 533 1.87 -7.60 7.74
N PHE A 534 1.94 -8.37 8.84
CA PHE A 534 1.78 -7.86 10.20
C PHE A 534 3.10 -7.93 11.00
N ARG A 535 4.01 -6.99 10.75
CA ARG A 535 5.34 -6.91 11.38
C ARG A 535 5.51 -5.67 12.26
N ASN A 536 5.93 -5.87 13.51
CA ASN A 536 6.56 -4.82 14.31
C ASN A 536 8.08 -4.87 14.05
N HIS A 537 8.65 -3.75 13.62
CA HIS A 537 10.06 -3.60 13.30
C HIS A 537 10.54 -2.23 13.77
N ASN A 538 11.80 -2.15 14.20
CA ASN A 538 12.41 -0.96 14.80
C ASN A 538 13.75 -0.68 14.14
N GLY A 539 14.16 0.58 14.10
CA GLY A 539 15.49 0.99 13.72
C GLY A 539 16.54 0.78 14.82
N LEU A 540 17.80 0.91 14.41
CA LEU A 540 18.96 0.82 15.29
C LEU A 540 18.97 1.97 16.30
N ASN A 541 19.38 1.67 17.54
CA ASN A 541 19.54 2.63 18.64
C ASN A 541 18.27 3.30 19.18
N TYR A 542 17.07 2.86 18.78
CA TYR A 542 15.82 3.27 19.42
C TYR A 542 15.40 2.31 20.54
N ARG A 543 14.60 2.82 21.48
CA ARG A 543 14.08 2.01 22.58
C ARG A 543 13.23 0.85 22.08
N ASP A 544 13.25 -0.23 22.85
CA ASP A 544 12.46 -1.43 22.59
C ASP A 544 10.96 -1.08 22.52
N HIS A 545 10.32 -1.47 21.42
CA HIS A 545 8.90 -1.24 21.19
C HIS A 545 8.11 -2.48 20.79
N ASP A 546 8.68 -3.67 21.06
CA ASP A 546 7.91 -4.92 21.05
C ASP A 546 6.68 -4.79 21.95
N PRO A 547 5.54 -5.39 21.58
CA PRO A 547 4.25 -5.02 22.17
C PRO A 547 4.09 -5.47 23.63
N GLY A 548 5.00 -6.30 24.14
CA GLY A 548 5.10 -6.69 25.55
C GLY A 548 5.88 -5.70 26.43
N ASN A 549 6.57 -4.70 25.86
CA ASN A 549 7.43 -3.76 26.57
C ASN A 549 6.70 -2.50 27.11
N TRP A 550 5.37 -2.51 27.15
CA TRP A 550 4.53 -1.34 27.51
C TRP A 550 3.81 -1.51 28.84
N ALA A 551 3.17 -0.43 29.33
CA ALA A 551 2.32 -0.54 30.52
C ALA A 551 1.13 -1.48 30.28
N ALA A 552 0.63 -2.09 31.37
CA ALA A 552 -0.41 -3.12 31.31
C ALA A 552 -1.67 -2.75 30.48
N PRO A 553 -2.18 -1.50 30.47
CA PRO A 553 -3.29 -1.12 29.60
C PRO A 553 -2.96 -1.24 28.10
N ALA A 554 -1.79 -0.77 27.67
CA ALA A 554 -1.34 -0.86 26.29
C ALA A 554 -1.09 -2.33 25.89
N VAL A 555 -0.45 -3.13 26.75
CA VAL A 555 -0.25 -4.57 26.55
C VAL A 555 -1.59 -5.30 26.36
N ARG A 556 -2.60 -5.03 27.20
CA ARG A 556 -3.94 -5.62 27.04
C ARG A 556 -4.59 -5.25 25.70
N SER A 557 -4.42 -4.00 25.28
CA SER A 557 -4.91 -3.51 23.99
C SER A 557 -4.21 -4.21 22.82
N ASN A 558 -2.89 -4.31 22.86
CA ASN A 558 -2.08 -4.97 21.83
C ASN A 558 -2.46 -6.45 21.72
N ARG A 559 -2.53 -7.16 22.86
CA ARG A 559 -3.00 -8.55 22.93
C ARG A 559 -4.36 -8.72 22.28
N ARG A 560 -5.32 -7.86 22.64
CA ARG A 560 -6.68 -7.94 22.09
C ARG A 560 -6.72 -7.74 20.57
N ALA A 561 -5.95 -6.80 20.04
CA ALA A 561 -5.87 -6.57 18.59
C ALA A 561 -5.30 -7.81 17.86
N VAL A 562 -4.22 -8.39 18.39
CA VAL A 562 -3.62 -9.62 17.84
C VAL A 562 -4.59 -10.80 17.92
N GLU A 563 -5.27 -11.02 19.05
CA GLU A 563 -6.27 -12.10 19.18
C GLU A 563 -7.43 -11.97 18.17
N ILE A 564 -7.92 -10.75 17.94
CA ILE A 564 -8.96 -10.49 16.93
C ILE A 564 -8.42 -10.83 15.55
N ARG A 565 -7.21 -10.40 15.21
CA ARG A 565 -6.55 -10.76 13.95
C ARG A 565 -6.50 -12.28 13.77
N TYR A 566 -6.02 -13.02 14.76
CA TYR A 566 -5.89 -14.48 14.68
C TYR A 566 -7.23 -15.19 14.50
N THR A 567 -8.30 -14.63 15.07
CA THR A 567 -9.68 -15.10 14.84
C THR A 567 -10.11 -14.91 13.37
N LEU A 568 -9.63 -13.86 12.71
CA LEU A 568 -9.92 -13.50 11.32
C LEU A 568 -8.94 -14.13 10.31
N ASN A 569 -7.84 -14.76 10.73
CA ASN A 569 -6.87 -15.38 9.83
C ASN A 569 -7.51 -16.35 8.81
N PRO A 570 -8.51 -17.19 9.17
CA PRO A 570 -9.17 -18.05 8.18
C PRO A 570 -9.89 -17.25 7.07
N TYR A 571 -10.52 -16.13 7.43
CA TYR A 571 -11.15 -15.22 6.46
C TYR A 571 -10.09 -14.55 5.59
N LEU A 572 -9.04 -13.98 6.19
CA LEU A 572 -7.96 -13.34 5.44
C LEU A 572 -7.26 -14.30 4.49
N TYR A 573 -7.00 -15.53 4.93
CA TYR A 573 -6.39 -16.56 4.09
C TYR A 573 -7.32 -16.99 2.94
N THR A 574 -8.63 -16.96 3.16
CA THR A 574 -9.63 -17.17 2.09
C THR A 574 -9.58 -16.05 1.07
N LEU A 575 -9.43 -14.78 1.50
CA LEU A 575 -9.24 -13.65 0.58
C LEU A 575 -7.96 -13.83 -0.26
N PHE A 576 -6.84 -14.20 0.36
CA PHE A 576 -5.60 -14.49 -0.36
C PHE A 576 -5.78 -15.63 -1.37
N HIS A 577 -6.49 -16.70 -1.00
CA HIS A 577 -6.78 -17.79 -1.92
C HIS A 577 -7.63 -17.32 -3.11
N GLN A 578 -8.66 -16.51 -2.89
CA GLN A 578 -9.50 -15.94 -3.95
C GLN A 578 -8.67 -15.06 -4.90
N VAL A 579 -7.86 -14.16 -4.35
CA VAL A 579 -7.01 -13.25 -5.13
C VAL A 579 -5.92 -14.00 -5.89
N HIS A 580 -5.29 -15.01 -5.28
CA HIS A 580 -4.32 -15.86 -5.96
C HIS A 580 -4.93 -16.61 -7.17
N ARG A 581 -6.17 -17.07 -7.03
CA ARG A 581 -6.89 -17.82 -8.08
C ARG A 581 -7.42 -16.94 -9.20
N SER A 582 -8.02 -15.81 -8.83
CA SER A 582 -8.89 -15.04 -9.72
C SER A 582 -8.46 -13.58 -9.89
N GLY A 583 -7.42 -13.15 -9.19
CA GLY A 583 -7.03 -11.75 -9.08
C GLY A 583 -7.98 -10.92 -8.21
N GLY A 584 -7.66 -9.63 -8.05
CA GLY A 584 -8.39 -8.66 -7.24
C GLY A 584 -7.54 -8.15 -6.07
N THR A 585 -8.21 -7.57 -5.07
CA THR A 585 -7.56 -6.98 -3.89
C THR A 585 -7.91 -7.72 -2.60
N VAL A 586 -6.98 -7.72 -1.63
CA VAL A 586 -7.21 -8.21 -0.26
C VAL A 586 -7.61 -7.04 0.65
N VAL A 587 -6.78 -6.00 0.70
CA VAL A 587 -7.16 -4.71 1.31
C VAL A 587 -7.76 -3.86 0.20
N ARG A 588 -9.01 -3.47 0.42
CA ARG A 588 -9.85 -2.89 -0.63
C ARG A 588 -10.37 -1.53 -0.19
N SER A 589 -10.28 -0.56 -1.08
CA SER A 589 -10.85 0.76 -0.84
C SER A 589 -12.38 0.71 -0.92
N MET A 590 -13.06 1.60 -0.20
CA MET A 590 -14.51 1.75 -0.32
C MET A 590 -14.93 2.10 -1.75
N ALA A 591 -14.10 2.85 -2.49
CA ALA A 591 -14.37 3.19 -3.89
C ALA A 591 -14.39 1.97 -4.82
N HIS A 592 -13.75 0.85 -4.45
CA HIS A 592 -13.80 -0.38 -5.24
C HIS A 592 -15.12 -1.14 -5.09
N GLU A 593 -15.66 -1.18 -3.87
CA GLU A 593 -16.95 -1.83 -3.59
C GLU A 593 -18.12 -0.93 -3.99
N PHE A 594 -17.93 0.37 -3.86
CA PHE A 594 -18.97 1.38 -4.02
C PHE A 594 -18.56 2.49 -5.01
N PRO A 595 -18.23 2.15 -6.27
CA PRO A 595 -17.66 3.11 -7.24
C PRO A 595 -18.66 4.15 -7.72
N SER A 596 -19.95 3.85 -7.61
CA SER A 596 -21.06 4.73 -7.98
C SER A 596 -21.69 5.43 -6.78
N ILE A 597 -21.14 5.28 -5.58
CA ILE A 597 -21.47 6.19 -4.48
C ILE A 597 -20.70 7.46 -4.81
N PRO A 598 -21.37 8.53 -5.29
CA PRO A 598 -20.68 9.76 -5.61
C PRO A 598 -20.02 10.26 -4.34
N GLU A 599 -18.98 11.07 -4.46
CA GLU A 599 -18.33 11.80 -3.37
C GLU A 599 -19.28 12.82 -2.66
N TRP A 600 -20.60 12.65 -2.80
CA TRP A 600 -21.65 13.59 -2.49
C TRP A 600 -22.96 12.90 -2.09
N GLU A 601 -22.93 11.80 -1.32
CA GLU A 601 -24.14 11.44 -0.58
C GLU A 601 -24.49 12.63 0.32
N ARG A 602 -25.65 13.26 0.09
CA ARG A 602 -26.13 14.34 0.96
C ARG A 602 -26.40 13.74 2.33
N ILE A 603 -25.50 13.99 3.26
CA ILE A 603 -25.61 13.52 4.63
C ILE A 603 -26.66 14.37 5.33
N VAL A 604 -27.75 13.71 5.71
CA VAL A 604 -28.74 14.24 6.64
C VAL A 604 -28.31 13.84 8.04
N PHE A 605 -28.13 14.82 8.92
CA PHE A 605 -27.81 14.57 10.31
C PHE A 605 -28.96 15.00 11.22
N THR A 606 -29.26 14.17 12.19
CA THR A 606 -30.14 14.54 13.29
C THR A 606 -29.71 13.90 14.60
N ASN A 607 -30.16 14.47 15.72
CA ASN A 607 -29.80 13.99 17.04
C ASN A 607 -30.94 14.08 18.07
N GLY A 608 -30.83 13.28 19.12
CA GLY A 608 -31.73 13.33 20.27
C GLY A 608 -31.61 12.14 21.22
N CYS A 609 -32.46 12.11 22.24
CA CYS A 609 -32.47 11.01 23.19
C CYS A 609 -33.19 9.75 22.65
N PHE A 610 -34.24 9.91 21.83
CA PHE A 610 -35.04 8.80 21.26
C PHE A 610 -35.37 7.67 22.26
N ASP A 611 -35.84 8.05 23.45
CA ASP A 611 -35.93 7.11 24.57
C ASP A 611 -36.97 6.00 24.34
N ILE A 612 -38.25 6.36 24.17
CA ILE A 612 -39.28 5.42 23.73
C ILE A 612 -39.70 5.80 22.31
N VAL A 613 -39.44 4.91 21.37
CA VAL A 613 -39.77 5.08 19.96
C VAL A 613 -41.29 5.06 19.78
N HIS A 614 -41.83 6.02 19.03
CA HIS A 614 -43.26 6.15 18.76
C HIS A 614 -43.45 6.72 17.35
N LEU A 615 -44.70 6.76 16.86
CA LEU A 615 -45.02 7.22 15.50
C LEU A 615 -44.42 8.58 15.15
N GLY A 616 -44.41 9.52 16.10
CA GLY A 616 -43.74 10.82 15.92
C GLY A 616 -42.25 10.70 15.53
N HIS A 617 -41.48 9.80 16.14
CA HIS A 617 -40.08 9.54 15.76
C HIS A 617 -39.97 8.87 14.39
N ILE A 618 -40.85 7.91 14.10
CA ILE A 618 -40.86 7.20 12.81
C ILE A 618 -41.09 8.17 11.66
N ASN A 619 -42.16 8.98 11.71
CA ASN A 619 -42.46 9.96 10.67
C ASN A 619 -41.39 11.06 10.57
N TYR A 620 -40.81 11.47 11.70
CA TYR A 620 -39.72 12.44 11.73
C TYR A 620 -38.47 11.94 10.99
N LEU A 621 -38.01 10.74 11.33
CA LEU A 621 -36.81 10.14 10.74
C LEU A 621 -37.03 9.74 9.28
N GLU A 622 -38.21 9.22 8.93
CA GLU A 622 -38.55 8.90 7.54
C GLU A 622 -38.52 10.15 6.65
N LYS A 623 -39.09 11.27 7.11
CA LYS A 623 -39.02 12.55 6.39
C LYS A 623 -37.61 13.13 6.37
N ALA A 624 -36.84 12.99 7.44
CA ALA A 624 -35.44 13.43 7.47
C ALA A 624 -34.63 12.68 6.39
N ARG A 625 -34.80 11.36 6.31
CA ARG A 625 -34.13 10.52 5.31
C ARG A 625 -34.45 10.92 3.86
N GLN A 626 -35.62 11.47 3.59
CA GLN A 626 -36.02 11.92 2.25
C GLN A 626 -35.30 13.20 1.79
N LEU A 627 -34.63 13.92 2.69
CA LEU A 627 -33.93 15.17 2.35
C LEU A 627 -32.55 14.94 1.72
N GLY A 628 -31.97 13.76 1.90
CA GLY A 628 -30.65 13.41 1.37
C GLY A 628 -30.46 11.92 1.17
N ASP A 629 -29.23 11.50 0.97
CA ASP A 629 -28.88 10.15 0.54
C ASP A 629 -28.58 9.23 1.72
N LYS A 630 -28.16 9.79 2.85
CA LYS A 630 -27.92 9.06 4.11
C LYS A 630 -28.51 9.79 5.29
N LEU A 631 -29.11 9.06 6.22
CA LEU A 631 -29.51 9.59 7.52
C LEU A 631 -28.60 9.08 8.63
N ILE A 632 -27.89 10.00 9.28
CA ILE A 632 -27.14 9.76 10.51
C ILE A 632 -28.00 10.20 11.69
N VAL A 633 -28.24 9.28 12.63
CA VAL A 633 -28.95 9.54 13.88
C VAL A 633 -27.97 9.45 15.05
N ALA A 634 -27.63 10.60 15.63
CA ALA A 634 -26.81 10.67 16.83
C ALA A 634 -27.66 10.60 18.11
N LEU A 635 -27.37 9.64 18.97
CA LEU A 635 -28.07 9.42 20.23
C LEU A 635 -27.27 9.93 21.41
N ASN A 636 -27.94 10.68 22.27
CA ASN A 636 -27.41 10.97 23.60
C ASN A 636 -27.21 9.66 24.38
N THR A 637 -26.04 9.46 24.98
CA THR A 637 -25.78 8.37 25.94
C THR A 637 -26.71 8.43 27.15
N ASP A 638 -26.72 7.38 27.97
CA ASP A 638 -27.52 7.35 29.20
C ASP A 638 -27.11 8.49 30.14
N LYS A 639 -25.80 8.78 30.20
CA LYS A 639 -25.22 9.89 30.96
C LYS A 639 -25.74 11.26 30.51
N SER A 640 -25.67 11.57 29.21
CA SER A 640 -26.13 12.88 28.72
C SER A 640 -27.65 12.99 28.76
N THR A 641 -28.37 11.89 28.51
CA THR A 641 -29.83 11.87 28.59
C THR A 641 -30.34 12.11 29.99
N SER A 642 -29.71 11.56 31.04
CA SER A 642 -30.11 11.81 32.43
C SER A 642 -29.88 13.25 32.86
N GLN A 643 -28.83 13.89 32.33
CA GLN A 643 -28.58 15.31 32.57
C GLN A 643 -29.60 16.20 31.86
N ILE A 644 -30.01 15.84 30.64
CA ILE A 644 -30.96 16.64 29.83
C ILE A 644 -32.42 16.45 30.27
N LYS A 645 -32.81 15.22 30.65
CA LYS A 645 -34.22 14.84 30.89
C LYS A 645 -34.53 14.50 32.36
N GLY A 646 -33.53 14.52 33.23
CA GLY A 646 -33.64 14.19 34.65
C GLY A 646 -33.16 12.77 34.98
N PRO A 647 -32.89 12.49 36.28
CA PRO A 647 -32.19 11.27 36.71
C PRO A 647 -32.95 9.96 36.48
N GLN A 648 -34.26 10.03 36.20
CA GLN A 648 -35.10 8.87 35.91
C GLN A 648 -35.20 8.58 34.40
N ARG A 649 -34.34 9.21 33.59
CA ARG A 649 -34.31 9.12 32.13
C ARG A 649 -32.86 8.86 31.71
N PRO A 650 -32.62 8.07 30.65
CA PRO A 650 -33.60 7.39 29.82
C PRO A 650 -34.22 6.17 30.52
N VAL A 651 -35.38 5.73 30.04
CA VAL A 651 -36.04 4.49 30.48
C VAL A 651 -35.40 3.28 29.79
N ILE A 652 -35.00 3.46 28.52
CA ILE A 652 -34.32 2.44 27.72
C ILE A 652 -32.83 2.82 27.61
N ASN A 653 -31.93 1.90 27.96
CA ASN A 653 -30.49 2.16 27.87
C ASN A 653 -30.02 2.44 26.43
N GLU A 654 -28.89 3.11 26.31
CA GLU A 654 -28.32 3.60 25.04
C GLU A 654 -28.10 2.51 24.00
N TYR A 655 -27.69 1.29 24.40
CA TYR A 655 -27.48 0.17 23.48
C TYR A 655 -28.79 -0.29 22.84
N ALA A 656 -29.86 -0.39 23.65
CA ALA A 656 -31.18 -0.76 23.15
C ALA A 656 -31.77 0.35 22.27
N ARG A 657 -31.64 1.63 22.65
CA ARG A 657 -32.04 2.77 21.81
C ARG A 657 -31.30 2.80 20.49
N ALA A 658 -29.98 2.56 20.50
CA ALA A 658 -29.17 2.49 19.29
C ALA A 658 -29.63 1.35 18.35
N ARG A 659 -29.88 0.16 18.90
CA ARG A 659 -30.43 -0.96 18.11
C ARG A 659 -31.83 -0.66 17.55
N HIS A 660 -32.69 0.00 18.31
CA HIS A 660 -34.02 0.39 17.81
C HIS A 660 -33.92 1.35 16.62
N MET A 661 -33.02 2.34 16.67
CA MET A 661 -32.80 3.26 15.56
C MET A 661 -32.18 2.55 14.36
N ALA A 662 -31.16 1.71 14.58
CA ALA A 662 -30.47 0.98 13.52
C ALA A 662 -31.38 -0.06 12.82
N ALA A 663 -32.45 -0.51 13.48
CA ALA A 663 -33.42 -1.42 12.89
C ALA A 663 -34.43 -0.71 11.94
N LEU A 664 -34.48 0.62 11.94
CA LEU A 664 -35.36 1.38 11.05
C LEU A 664 -34.72 1.47 9.66
N GLN A 665 -35.42 0.98 8.63
CA GLN A 665 -34.91 0.92 7.25
C GLN A 665 -34.41 2.26 6.67
N PHE A 666 -34.88 3.38 7.20
CA PHE A 666 -34.58 4.74 6.74
C PHE A 666 -33.51 5.41 7.61
N VAL A 667 -32.85 4.69 8.51
CA VAL A 667 -31.68 5.13 9.28
C VAL A 667 -30.46 4.38 8.76
N ASP A 668 -29.49 5.11 8.21
CA ASP A 668 -28.29 4.49 7.62
C ASP A 668 -27.17 4.30 8.65
N ILE A 669 -27.00 5.26 9.56
CA ILE A 669 -25.93 5.25 10.58
C ILE A 669 -26.51 5.69 11.93
N VAL A 670 -26.12 4.99 12.99
CA VAL A 670 -26.39 5.38 14.37
C VAL A 670 -25.07 5.59 15.11
N THR A 671 -24.93 6.70 15.82
CA THR A 671 -23.77 6.99 16.66
C THR A 671 -24.21 7.46 18.05
N LEU A 672 -23.34 7.33 19.06
CA LEU A 672 -23.58 7.79 20.43
C LEU A 672 -22.71 9.00 20.74
N PHE A 673 -23.19 9.91 21.59
CA PHE A 673 -22.38 11.02 22.11
C PHE A 673 -22.71 11.36 23.57
N ASP A 674 -21.65 11.71 24.31
CA ASP A 674 -21.68 11.95 25.75
C ASP A 674 -21.91 13.43 26.11
N GLU A 675 -21.73 14.32 25.16
CA GLU A 675 -21.88 15.75 25.32
C GLU A 675 -23.36 16.16 25.44
N LEU A 676 -23.61 17.32 26.06
CA LEU A 676 -24.95 17.89 26.15
C LEU A 676 -25.47 18.39 24.79
N THR A 677 -24.57 18.71 23.86
CA THR A 677 -24.88 19.19 22.52
C THR A 677 -24.12 18.40 21.46
N PRO A 678 -24.65 18.26 20.25
CA PRO A 678 -24.02 17.47 19.18
C PRO A 678 -22.90 18.23 18.43
N ILE A 679 -22.44 19.39 18.91
CA ILE A 679 -21.61 20.31 18.10
C ILE A 679 -20.30 19.67 17.62
N ILE A 680 -19.61 18.93 18.48
CA ILE A 680 -18.36 18.23 18.13
C ILE A 680 -18.62 17.20 17.02
N LEU A 681 -19.74 16.48 17.09
CA LEU A 681 -20.13 15.54 16.05
C LEU A 681 -20.50 16.26 14.75
N ILE A 682 -21.20 17.39 14.82
CA ILE A 682 -21.56 18.18 13.64
C ILE A 682 -20.29 18.72 12.96
N GLU A 683 -19.32 19.20 13.71
CA GLU A 683 -18.04 19.68 13.19
C GLU A 683 -17.19 18.56 12.56
N ALA A 684 -17.24 17.35 13.14
CA ALA A 684 -16.54 16.19 12.61
C ALA A 684 -17.23 15.58 11.37
N ILE A 685 -18.57 15.57 11.34
CA ILE A 685 -19.37 14.97 10.26
C ILE A 685 -19.53 15.92 9.08
N GLN A 686 -19.62 17.23 9.34
CA GLN A 686 -19.93 18.28 8.36
C GLN A 686 -21.14 17.94 7.47
N PRO A 687 -22.34 17.74 8.06
CA PRO A 687 -23.50 17.27 7.30
C PRO A 687 -23.99 18.30 6.29
N ASN A 688 -24.47 17.83 5.13
CA ASN A 688 -25.07 18.71 4.12
C ASN A 688 -26.43 19.26 4.59
N ILE A 689 -27.16 18.50 5.41
CA ILE A 689 -28.49 18.87 5.90
C ILE A 689 -28.60 18.55 7.39
N LEU A 690 -28.79 19.58 8.22
CA LEU A 690 -29.08 19.43 9.64
C LEU A 690 -30.59 19.48 9.87
N VAL A 691 -31.14 18.44 10.50
CA VAL A 691 -32.59 18.30 10.69
C VAL A 691 -32.95 18.28 12.17
N LYS A 692 -33.98 19.08 12.53
CA LYS A 692 -34.62 19.06 13.84
C LYS A 692 -36.15 18.99 13.77
N GLY A 693 -36.79 18.66 14.89
CA GLY A 693 -38.24 18.73 15.02
C GLY A 693 -38.74 20.18 14.92
N GLY A 694 -40.00 20.35 14.49
CA GLY A 694 -40.64 21.66 14.33
C GLY A 694 -40.90 22.44 15.63
N ASP A 695 -40.40 21.95 16.75
CA ASP A 695 -40.30 22.64 18.04
C ASP A 695 -39.08 23.57 18.14
N TYR A 696 -38.17 23.52 17.17
CA TYR A 696 -37.00 24.40 17.08
C TYR A 696 -37.16 25.41 15.93
N THR A 697 -36.53 26.58 16.07
CA THR A 697 -36.31 27.53 14.97
C THR A 697 -34.88 27.40 14.44
N ASN A 698 -34.60 27.88 13.23
CA ASN A 698 -33.25 27.78 12.65
C ASN A 698 -32.20 28.45 13.54
N GLU A 699 -32.55 29.53 14.24
CA GLU A 699 -31.66 30.28 15.15
C GLU A 699 -31.42 29.54 16.49
N THR A 700 -32.22 28.53 16.81
CA THR A 700 -32.14 27.78 18.08
C THR A 700 -31.60 26.36 17.90
N ILE A 701 -31.33 25.93 16.67
CA ILE A 701 -30.71 24.64 16.37
C ILE A 701 -29.20 24.73 16.57
N ILE A 702 -28.68 23.98 17.55
CA ILE A 702 -27.24 23.90 17.80
C ILE A 702 -26.53 23.30 16.58
N GLY A 703 -25.53 24.02 16.06
CA GLY A 703 -24.77 23.65 14.86
C GLY A 703 -25.33 24.22 13.56
N ALA A 704 -26.46 24.96 13.58
CA ALA A 704 -27.04 25.59 12.40
C ALA A 704 -26.06 26.55 11.71
N ASP A 705 -25.46 27.47 12.46
CA ASP A 705 -24.50 28.46 11.92
C ASP A 705 -23.30 27.79 11.27
N PHE A 706 -22.74 26.75 11.92
CA PHE A 706 -21.62 25.98 11.39
C PHE A 706 -21.99 25.31 10.06
N VAL A 707 -23.13 24.61 10.01
CA VAL A 707 -23.58 23.89 8.82
C VAL A 707 -23.82 24.88 7.66
N VAL A 708 -24.47 26.02 7.92
CA VAL A 708 -24.70 27.04 6.89
C VAL A 708 -23.40 27.68 6.41
N GLN A 709 -22.47 28.00 7.32
CA GLN A 709 -21.16 28.57 6.97
C GLN A 709 -20.34 27.63 6.07
N HIS A 710 -20.54 26.31 6.21
CA HIS A 710 -19.86 25.29 5.42
C HIS A 710 -20.69 24.79 4.22
N GLY A 711 -21.70 25.56 3.79
CA GLY A 711 -22.45 25.31 2.56
C GLY A 711 -23.60 24.30 2.68
N GLY A 712 -23.95 23.87 3.90
CA GLY A 712 -25.10 23.03 4.19
C GLY A 712 -26.39 23.80 4.43
N THR A 713 -27.48 23.08 4.67
CA THR A 713 -28.81 23.65 4.95
C THR A 713 -29.39 23.13 6.26
N VAL A 714 -30.30 23.89 6.87
CA VAL A 714 -31.00 23.52 8.11
C VAL A 714 -32.48 23.40 7.83
N GLN A 715 -33.10 22.30 8.26
CA GLN A 715 -34.49 21.98 8.00
C GLN A 715 -35.22 21.60 9.29
N THR A 716 -36.49 21.99 9.39
CA THR A 716 -37.36 21.58 10.49
C THR A 716 -38.51 20.72 9.97
N ILE A 717 -38.81 19.64 10.68
CA ILE A 717 -39.90 18.72 10.31
C ILE A 717 -41.02 18.85 11.32
N SER A 718 -42.21 19.23 10.86
CA SER A 718 -43.39 19.38 11.71
C SER A 718 -43.69 18.11 12.50
N LEU A 719 -43.87 18.25 13.81
CA LEU A 719 -44.19 17.14 14.70
C LEU A 719 -45.63 16.67 14.50
N ILE A 720 -45.86 15.36 14.67
CA ILE A 720 -47.23 14.81 14.73
C ILE A 720 -47.81 15.16 16.10
N LYS A 721 -48.92 15.92 16.14
CA LYS A 721 -49.63 16.27 17.37
C LYS A 721 -50.06 15.00 18.12
N GLY A 722 -49.90 15.01 19.44
CA GLY A 722 -50.31 13.92 20.32
C GLY A 722 -49.24 12.86 20.64
N TYR A 723 -48.06 12.90 20.00
CA TYR A 723 -46.99 11.93 20.24
C TYR A 723 -45.76 12.58 20.88
N SER A 724 -45.46 12.25 22.13
CA SER A 724 -44.15 12.48 22.75
C SER A 724 -43.86 11.42 23.80
N THR A 725 -42.59 11.06 24.01
CA THR A 725 -42.22 10.11 25.06
C THR A 725 -42.67 10.56 26.45
N THR A 726 -42.60 11.86 26.75
CA THR A 726 -43.07 12.41 28.03
C THR A 726 -44.57 12.22 28.21
N ALA A 727 -45.37 12.49 27.17
CA ALA A 727 -46.81 12.26 27.22
C ALA A 727 -47.16 10.77 27.34
N LEU A 728 -46.44 9.89 26.63
CA LEU A 728 -46.62 8.44 26.72
C LEU A 728 -46.37 7.93 28.15
N ILE A 729 -45.26 8.37 28.78
CA ILE A 729 -44.94 8.00 30.16
C ILE A 729 -45.97 8.58 31.12
N LYS A 730 -46.39 9.82 30.92
CA LYS A 730 -47.42 10.43 31.77
C LYS A 730 -48.76 9.69 31.64
N SER A 731 -49.13 9.23 30.44
CA SER A 731 -50.28 8.34 30.22
C SER A 731 -50.11 7.04 30.98
N ILE A 732 -48.97 6.34 30.81
CA ILE A 732 -48.70 5.07 31.51
C ILE A 732 -48.70 5.23 33.03
N GLN A 733 -48.18 6.35 33.55
CA GLN A 733 -48.16 6.67 34.97
C GLN A 733 -49.56 7.04 35.51
N ASN A 734 -50.43 7.62 34.67
CA ASN A 734 -51.79 8.01 35.03
C ASN A 734 -52.84 6.91 34.78
N ASP A 735 -52.58 5.97 33.88
CA ASP A 735 -53.46 4.86 33.48
C ASP A 735 -53.43 3.67 34.47
N VAL A 736 -52.96 3.88 35.71
CA VAL A 736 -53.03 2.85 36.76
C VAL A 736 -54.49 2.61 37.22
N ASP A 737 -55.45 3.48 36.86
CA ASP A 737 -56.83 3.39 37.36
C ASP A 737 -57.97 3.27 36.33
N ASP A 738 -57.76 3.28 35.00
CA ASP A 738 -58.89 3.08 34.07
C ASP A 738 -58.57 2.22 32.84
N LYS A 739 -59.22 1.06 32.77
CA LYS A 739 -59.29 0.19 31.59
C LYS A 739 -60.15 0.89 30.53
N HIS A 740 -59.59 1.28 29.38
CA HIS A 740 -60.32 1.22 28.10
C HIS A 740 -59.38 1.10 26.88
N ILE A 741 -59.91 0.39 25.88
CA ILE A 741 -59.31 -0.17 24.67
C ILE A 741 -59.05 0.91 23.61
N ILE A 742 -57.96 0.79 22.83
CA ILE A 742 -57.86 1.42 21.49
C ILE A 742 -57.40 0.40 20.43
N ASN A 743 -58.05 0.51 19.27
CA ASN A 743 -58.18 -0.39 18.13
C ASN A 743 -56.89 -1.01 17.56
N LYS A 744 -57.03 -2.28 17.16
CA LYS A 744 -56.12 -3.01 16.29
C LYS A 744 -56.29 -2.56 14.84
N GLU A 745 -55.26 -1.96 14.26
CA GLU A 745 -54.96 -2.16 12.84
C GLU A 745 -53.64 -2.94 12.75
N ILE A 746 -53.69 -4.12 12.15
CA ILE A 746 -52.51 -4.92 11.85
C ILE A 746 -51.99 -4.45 10.50
N LEU A 747 -50.89 -3.69 10.49
CA LEU A 747 -50.11 -3.44 9.28
C LEU A 747 -49.20 -4.66 9.03
N ILE A 748 -49.65 -5.56 8.15
CA ILE A 748 -48.81 -6.66 7.65
C ILE A 748 -47.98 -6.11 6.49
N ARG A 749 -46.65 -6.06 6.66
CA ARG A 749 -45.71 -5.83 5.56
C ARG A 749 -45.21 -7.19 5.09
N THR A 750 -45.69 -7.68 3.96
CA THR A 750 -45.08 -8.82 3.24
C THR A 750 -43.76 -8.38 2.61
N PRO A 751 -42.62 -9.03 2.92
CA PRO A 751 -41.40 -8.86 2.14
C PRO A 751 -41.55 -9.66 0.84
N ALA A 752 -41.69 -8.95 -0.29
CA ALA A 752 -41.21 -9.51 -1.55
C ALA A 752 -39.68 -9.53 -1.47
N TYR A 753 -39.05 -10.61 -1.95
CA TYR A 753 -37.62 -10.97 -1.81
C TYR A 753 -37.23 -11.75 -0.55
N MET A 754 -37.68 -13.01 -0.47
CA MET A 754 -36.81 -14.13 -0.11
C MET A 754 -37.53 -15.45 -0.45
N TYR A 755 -37.38 -15.91 -1.70
CA TYR A 755 -37.51 -17.33 -2.05
C TYR A 755 -36.76 -17.56 -3.37
N HIS A 756 -35.49 -17.92 -3.26
CA HIS A 756 -34.80 -18.93 -4.09
C HIS A 756 -33.32 -18.94 -3.67
N LEU A 757 -32.93 -19.94 -2.88
CA LEU A 757 -31.68 -20.71 -2.99
C LEU A 757 -31.48 -21.58 -1.73
N PHE A 758 -32.14 -22.74 -1.75
CA PHE A 758 -31.66 -23.97 -1.13
C PHE A 758 -32.22 -25.12 -1.98
N VAL A 759 -31.47 -25.50 -3.02
CA VAL A 759 -31.14 -26.87 -3.46
C VAL A 759 -29.84 -26.78 -4.24
#